data_AF-A0A359AJY5-F1
#
_entry.id   AF-A0A359AJY5-F1
#
_cell.length_a   1.000
_cell.length_b   1.000
_cell.length_c   1.000
_cell.angle_alpha   90.00
_cell.angle_beta   90.00
_cell.angle_gamma   90.00
#
_symmetry.space_group_name_H-M   'P 1'
#
loop_
_entity.id
_entity.type
_entity.pdbx_description
1 polymer ?
#
loop_
_entity_poly.entity_id
_entity_poly.type
_entity_poly.pdbx_seq_one_letter_code
_entity_poly.pdbx_strand_id
1 'polypeptide(L)'
;MTDVLKIGKKALTVSVVFTTILWSIGFAALVAPLVVKADVALVAGDVIQGTSTKNVFYYSADGKRYTFPTDKVFFSWYKDWSMVKKIPDAQMGNITIGGTVAYKAGTQLVKIQTDPKVYAVEPGGSIRWVETEAIAVSLYGSDWAKKVHDVDPTIFPYVYKVGSSVNTASYPVGALVKVGSDYFYVNAANSKQKVSADVLTANGFQTKYAVTAANLDGYTAGTDMATDVALKTVAGTGSAVVVGGGTTVVAGSGLTVALAADTPVAATIVTDSTNTTDGAQALIPAMKLNFTAAADGDVKVKTVKLTRTGISADTDVVNMYLYDGDTQLASSPSIATKVFTFNNSSGLFTVSKGTTKVITVKFDLKNSASAGITVGFQVVALGDIVTDGAAVTGNFPVLSNTMTGATVTDLGQFALANVSPTADADVDPGQVGYEIWRFTATTQSQDVELRSIKFTLIGSFNIADLKNFALYDGGTQIGTTVADIAADKTVTIKPAVPYAFTKGTVKTLSLKADIVSGSTRTFRASLQNAGDLIIYDKGYGVFLKHNGLDSFAVVSPGAGIDYTIASGSLSMSVAVDSPTGNIASSTTGVLLSKFNVKANGEDVKITTITVDCTNSTSARTLVNLKVLADGTQIGTTQSSLACDGTDWAPTFGSTWIVRAGTTSVLTIKADITGSSSAAQTVHADVAGGTAQGLTSLNAPTVSALVGRTLTIAAGTLSVSKNSSFGNKISTNPTGTVNGAGVKIGSFVVNGGAGEDAEVSQIAVVDVSAGETASTHYNASLYLQNLKLMHGATQLGAVLSNPASGASAVQSHTFNISPVITIKAGEQYVVDVVADIKSNSQTAASPIVNF
;
A
#
# COMPACT_ATOMS: atom_id res chain seq x y z
N MET A 1 -29.84 -67.34 -13.41
CA MET A 1 -28.94 -66.38 -12.73
C MET A 1 -29.10 -65.01 -13.40
N THR A 2 -30.28 -64.40 -13.28
CA THR A 2 -30.63 -63.16 -14.03
C THR A 2 -31.69 -62.28 -13.37
N ASP A 3 -32.37 -62.71 -12.30
CA ASP A 3 -33.41 -61.90 -11.63
C ASP A 3 -33.02 -61.34 -10.25
N VAL A 4 -31.90 -61.76 -9.67
CA VAL A 4 -31.44 -61.23 -8.37
C VAL A 4 -30.65 -59.91 -8.51
N LEU A 5 -30.17 -59.58 -9.72
CA LEU A 5 -29.42 -58.34 -9.97
C LEU A 5 -30.30 -57.12 -10.31
N LYS A 6 -31.60 -57.31 -10.58
CA LYS A 6 -32.56 -56.21 -10.88
C LYS A 6 -33.27 -55.65 -9.64
N ILE A 7 -33.23 -56.35 -8.51
CA ILE A 7 -33.87 -55.90 -7.25
C ILE A 7 -32.94 -54.99 -6.44
N GLY A 8 -31.62 -55.20 -6.49
CA GLY A 8 -30.64 -54.33 -5.82
C GLY A 8 -30.54 -52.91 -6.39
N LYS A 9 -30.77 -52.72 -7.69
CA LYS A 9 -30.76 -51.39 -8.33
C LYS A 9 -32.03 -50.58 -8.13
N LYS A 10 -33.16 -51.18 -7.73
CA LYS A 10 -34.40 -50.44 -7.38
C LYS A 10 -34.49 -50.09 -5.89
N ALA A 11 -33.78 -50.82 -5.01
CA ALA A 11 -33.73 -50.49 -3.59
C ALA A 11 -32.86 -49.24 -3.29
N LEU A 12 -31.82 -48.98 -4.09
CA LEU A 12 -30.95 -47.80 -3.89
C LEU A 12 -31.56 -46.49 -4.43
N THR A 13 -32.47 -46.55 -5.42
CA THR A 13 -33.12 -45.35 -5.97
C THR A 13 -34.33 -44.90 -5.15
N VAL A 14 -34.99 -45.80 -4.42
CA VAL A 14 -36.12 -45.44 -3.53
C VAL A 14 -35.63 -44.84 -2.20
N SER A 15 -34.44 -45.20 -1.73
CA SER A 15 -33.85 -44.64 -0.50
C SER A 15 -33.32 -43.20 -0.66
N VAL A 16 -32.91 -42.81 -1.87
CA VAL A 16 -32.47 -41.43 -2.16
C VAL A 16 -33.64 -40.47 -2.43
N VAL A 17 -34.80 -40.98 -2.87
CA VAL A 17 -36.01 -40.15 -3.09
C VAL A 17 -36.82 -39.96 -1.79
N PHE A 18 -36.78 -40.90 -0.84
CA PHE A 18 -37.41 -40.69 0.48
C PHE A 18 -36.61 -39.77 1.41
N THR A 19 -35.29 -39.64 1.23
CA THR A 19 -34.47 -38.68 1.98
C THR A 19 -34.51 -37.25 1.41
N THR A 20 -34.98 -37.06 0.17
CA THR A 20 -35.22 -35.73 -0.40
C THR A 20 -36.65 -35.21 -0.22
N ILE A 21 -37.64 -36.06 0.07
CA ILE A 21 -39.01 -35.61 0.35
C ILE A 21 -39.26 -35.36 1.85
N LEU A 22 -38.47 -35.96 2.77
CA LEU A 22 -38.58 -35.70 4.22
C LEU A 22 -37.83 -34.45 4.73
N TRP A 23 -37.10 -33.71 3.88
CA TRP A 23 -36.62 -32.36 4.23
C TRP A 23 -37.56 -31.24 3.77
N SER A 24 -38.66 -31.60 3.09
CA SER A 24 -39.63 -30.64 2.55
C SER A 24 -40.97 -30.59 3.29
N ILE A 25 -41.21 -31.44 4.31
CA ILE A 25 -42.49 -31.46 5.06
C ILE A 25 -42.30 -31.68 6.58
N GLY A 26 -41.16 -31.25 7.12
CA GLY A 26 -40.76 -31.48 8.52
C GLY A 26 -40.43 -30.22 9.31
N PHE A 27 -41.06 -29.07 9.02
CA PHE A 27 -41.00 -27.89 9.89
C PHE A 27 -42.25 -27.01 9.74
N ALA A 28 -43.43 -27.64 9.84
CA ALA A 28 -44.71 -26.93 9.86
C ALA A 28 -45.56 -27.38 11.06
N ALA A 29 -45.00 -27.31 12.27
CA ALA A 29 -45.77 -27.41 13.52
C ALA A 29 -44.96 -26.97 14.76
N LEU A 30 -44.35 -25.80 14.71
CA LEU A 30 -44.26 -24.91 15.89
C LEU A 30 -44.01 -23.49 15.41
N VAL A 31 -44.92 -22.99 14.56
CA VAL A 31 -45.04 -21.55 14.35
C VAL A 31 -45.65 -21.01 15.64
N ALA A 32 -44.81 -20.75 16.65
CA ALA A 32 -45.11 -19.64 17.52
C ALA A 32 -45.40 -18.47 16.57
N PRO A 33 -46.52 -17.75 16.71
CA PRO A 33 -46.72 -16.56 15.90
C PRO A 33 -45.48 -15.70 16.09
N LEU A 34 -44.64 -15.61 15.05
CA LEU A 34 -43.72 -14.50 14.91
C LEU A 34 -44.65 -13.31 14.82
N VAL A 35 -44.95 -12.74 15.99
CA VAL A 35 -45.50 -11.42 16.09
C VAL A 35 -44.47 -10.57 15.35
N VAL A 36 -44.74 -10.30 14.08
CA VAL A 36 -44.07 -9.24 13.35
C VAL A 36 -44.40 -8.01 14.15
N LYS A 37 -43.49 -7.63 15.05
CA LYS A 37 -43.57 -6.34 15.71
C LYS A 37 -43.56 -5.34 14.56
N ALA A 38 -44.64 -4.58 14.45
CA ALA A 38 -44.73 -3.53 13.45
C ALA A 38 -43.45 -2.67 13.49
N ASP A 39 -42.96 -2.30 12.31
CA ASP A 39 -41.80 -1.43 12.20
C ASP A 39 -42.01 -0.17 13.04
N VAL A 40 -40.98 0.20 13.79
CA VAL A 40 -41.01 1.42 14.60
C VAL A 40 -40.80 2.60 13.64
N ALA A 41 -41.68 3.59 13.66
CA ALA A 41 -41.50 4.81 12.88
C ALA A 41 -40.19 5.52 13.29
N LEU A 42 -39.28 5.68 12.34
CA LEU A 42 -37.98 6.33 12.55
C LEU A 42 -38.02 7.77 12.04
N VAL A 43 -37.43 8.68 12.82
CA VAL A 43 -37.19 10.07 12.42
C VAL A 43 -35.69 10.34 12.48
N ALA A 44 -35.17 11.11 11.54
CA ALA A 44 -33.77 11.54 11.55
C ALA A 44 -33.41 12.18 12.91
N GLY A 45 -32.31 11.74 13.51
CA GLY A 45 -31.94 12.11 14.87
C GLY A 45 -32.17 11.01 15.91
N ASP A 46 -32.93 9.98 15.57
CA ASP A 46 -33.18 8.85 16.47
C ASP A 46 -31.90 8.06 16.76
N VAL A 47 -31.79 7.57 17.99
CA VAL A 47 -30.79 6.57 18.34
C VAL A 47 -31.49 5.23 18.48
N ILE A 48 -31.00 4.23 17.77
CA ILE A 48 -31.64 2.94 17.57
C ILE A 48 -30.74 1.78 18.03
N GLN A 49 -31.36 0.74 18.56
CA GLN A 49 -30.71 -0.52 18.96
C GLN A 49 -31.59 -1.69 18.53
N GLY A 50 -30.98 -2.77 18.04
CA GLY A 50 -31.72 -3.97 17.68
C GLY A 50 -32.29 -4.69 18.91
N THR A 51 -33.32 -5.50 18.72
CA THR A 51 -33.94 -6.28 19.79
C THR A 51 -33.02 -7.35 20.37
N SER A 52 -32.13 -7.94 19.56
CA SER A 52 -31.18 -8.97 19.98
C SER A 52 -29.73 -8.49 20.04
N THR A 53 -29.43 -7.30 19.52
CA THR A 53 -28.07 -6.75 19.46
C THR A 53 -27.81 -5.70 20.54
N LYS A 54 -26.55 -5.60 20.98
CA LYS A 54 -26.14 -4.57 21.95
C LYS A 54 -25.62 -3.28 21.30
N ASN A 55 -25.29 -3.33 20.01
CA ASN A 55 -24.74 -2.19 19.28
C ASN A 55 -25.78 -1.08 19.13
N VAL A 56 -25.36 0.16 19.37
CA VAL A 56 -26.21 1.34 19.28
C VAL A 56 -25.82 2.14 18.05
N PHE A 57 -26.82 2.65 17.33
CA PHE A 57 -26.62 3.40 16.11
C PHE A 57 -27.40 4.71 16.12
N TYR A 58 -26.86 5.74 15.47
CA TYR A 58 -27.56 6.97 15.16
C TYR A 58 -28.23 6.87 13.79
N TYR A 59 -29.52 7.15 13.69
CA TYR A 59 -30.28 7.20 12.44
C TYR A 59 -30.27 8.62 11.87
N SER A 60 -29.67 8.78 10.69
CA SER A 60 -29.40 10.08 10.08
C SER A 60 -30.45 10.46 9.03
N ALA A 61 -30.49 11.73 8.65
CA ALA A 61 -31.39 12.26 7.63
C ALA A 61 -31.16 11.69 6.22
N ASP A 62 -30.00 11.06 5.99
CA ASP A 62 -29.67 10.31 4.77
C ASP A 62 -30.30 8.90 4.73
N GLY A 63 -31.06 8.52 5.74
CA GLY A 63 -31.70 7.20 5.86
C GLY A 63 -30.75 6.08 6.28
N LYS A 64 -29.50 6.40 6.66
CA LYS A 64 -28.49 5.43 7.09
C LYS A 64 -28.32 5.40 8.61
N ARG A 65 -27.70 4.34 9.11
CA ARG A 65 -27.32 4.18 10.53
C ARG A 65 -25.81 4.35 10.73
N TYR A 66 -25.41 5.09 11.76
CA TYR A 66 -24.02 5.35 12.11
C TYR A 66 -23.68 4.70 13.45
N THR A 67 -22.62 3.89 13.47
CA THR A 67 -22.29 3.04 14.63
C THR A 67 -21.59 3.85 15.72
N PHE A 68 -22.04 3.72 16.98
CA PHE A 68 -21.23 4.13 18.13
C PHE A 68 -20.23 2.99 18.45
N PRO A 69 -18.91 3.20 18.31
CA PRO A 69 -17.92 2.13 18.54
C PRO A 69 -17.89 1.63 19.99
N THR A 70 -18.11 2.55 20.92
CA THR A 70 -18.04 2.29 22.35
C THR A 70 -19.11 3.11 23.08
N ASP A 71 -19.43 2.68 24.29
CA ASP A 71 -20.25 3.44 25.22
C ASP A 71 -19.65 4.82 25.54
N LYS A 72 -18.33 4.95 25.61
CA LYS A 72 -17.63 6.22 25.84
C LYS A 72 -17.92 7.25 24.73
N VAL A 73 -17.95 6.81 23.47
CA VAL A 73 -18.34 7.69 22.35
C VAL A 73 -19.81 8.08 22.50
N PHE A 74 -20.70 7.13 22.79
CA PHE A 74 -22.12 7.45 23.03
C PHE A 74 -22.31 8.49 24.16
N PHE A 75 -21.65 8.29 25.30
CA PHE A 75 -21.77 9.19 26.45
C PHE A 75 -21.14 10.57 26.24
N SER A 76 -20.30 10.74 25.23
CA SER A 76 -19.83 12.07 24.81
C SER A 76 -20.94 12.89 24.15
N TRP A 77 -21.90 12.22 23.49
CA TRP A 77 -23.05 12.84 22.84
C TRP A 77 -24.27 12.93 23.75
N TYR A 78 -24.51 11.92 24.58
CA TYR A 78 -25.73 11.76 25.35
C TYR A 78 -25.46 11.47 26.82
N LYS A 79 -26.38 11.86 27.70
CA LYS A 79 -26.21 11.75 29.16
C LYS A 79 -26.38 10.31 29.65
N ASP A 80 -27.34 9.60 29.09
CA ASP A 80 -27.77 8.26 29.47
C ASP A 80 -28.41 7.55 28.27
N TRP A 81 -28.80 6.29 28.46
CA TRP A 81 -29.38 5.45 27.40
C TRP A 81 -30.88 5.70 27.16
N SER A 82 -31.51 6.69 27.82
CA SER A 82 -32.98 6.86 27.80
C SER A 82 -33.57 7.14 26.41
N MET A 83 -32.77 7.70 25.51
CA MET A 83 -33.18 8.04 24.15
C MET A 83 -33.00 6.90 23.14
N VAL A 84 -32.43 5.76 23.55
CA VAL A 84 -32.23 4.62 22.66
C VAL A 84 -33.57 3.92 22.43
N LYS A 85 -34.05 3.97 21.19
CA LYS A 85 -35.24 3.25 20.73
C LYS A 85 -34.86 1.83 20.33
N LYS A 86 -35.57 0.83 20.87
CA LYS A 86 -35.43 -0.55 20.41
C LYS A 86 -36.26 -0.79 19.16
N ILE A 87 -35.64 -1.32 18.11
CA ILE A 87 -36.31 -1.67 16.86
C ILE A 87 -36.10 -3.16 16.52
N PRO A 88 -37.03 -3.80 15.78
CA PRO A 88 -36.86 -5.17 15.32
C PRO A 88 -35.55 -5.36 14.53
N ASP A 89 -34.86 -6.49 14.74
CA ASP A 89 -33.58 -6.76 14.07
C ASP A 89 -33.71 -6.84 12.53
N ALA A 90 -34.88 -7.24 12.02
CA ALA A 90 -35.18 -7.23 10.58
C ALA A 90 -35.25 -5.80 10.02
N GLN A 91 -35.95 -4.88 10.71
CA GLN A 91 -35.98 -3.47 10.35
C GLN A 91 -34.58 -2.86 10.40
N MET A 92 -33.82 -3.18 11.46
CA MET A 92 -32.42 -2.78 11.64
C MET A 92 -31.54 -3.29 10.48
N GLY A 93 -31.77 -4.51 9.99
CA GLY A 93 -31.05 -5.08 8.84
C GLY A 93 -31.25 -4.33 7.52
N ASN A 94 -32.41 -3.71 7.34
CA ASN A 94 -32.76 -2.94 6.14
C ASN A 94 -32.15 -1.53 6.10
N ILE A 95 -31.61 -1.05 7.23
CA ILE A 95 -30.97 0.28 7.31
C ILE A 95 -29.48 0.13 6.99
N THR A 96 -29.05 0.75 5.90
CA THR A 96 -27.65 0.69 5.45
C THR A 96 -26.72 1.38 6.46
N ILE A 97 -25.54 0.80 6.71
CA ILE A 97 -24.52 1.41 7.58
C ILE A 97 -23.88 2.58 6.81
N GLY A 98 -23.94 3.78 7.40
CA GLY A 98 -23.40 5.03 6.82
C GLY A 98 -22.00 5.40 7.30
N GLY A 99 -21.55 4.83 8.42
CA GLY A 99 -20.22 5.09 8.97
C GLY A 99 -20.18 4.92 10.48
N THR A 100 -19.16 5.52 11.09
CA THR A 100 -18.85 5.38 12.52
C THR A 100 -18.80 6.74 13.19
N VAL A 101 -19.45 6.87 14.35
CA VAL A 101 -19.53 8.11 15.13
C VAL A 101 -18.20 8.41 15.83
N ALA A 102 -17.75 9.67 15.75
CA ALA A 102 -16.59 10.19 16.48
C ALA A 102 -16.97 10.67 17.89
N TYR A 103 -16.01 10.84 18.80
CA TYR A 103 -16.23 11.57 20.06
C TYR A 103 -16.83 12.96 19.76
N LYS A 104 -17.79 13.42 20.58
CA LYS A 104 -18.34 14.76 20.44
C LYS A 104 -17.24 15.80 20.61
N ALA A 105 -17.19 16.77 19.70
CA ALA A 105 -16.21 17.85 19.76
C ALA A 105 -16.19 18.54 21.12
N GLY A 106 -14.99 18.89 21.59
CA GLY A 106 -14.78 19.59 22.85
C GLY A 106 -15.04 18.77 24.13
N THR A 107 -15.33 17.47 24.05
CA THR A 107 -15.64 16.64 25.24
C THR A 107 -14.45 15.87 25.81
N GLN A 108 -13.68 15.23 24.94
CA GLN A 108 -12.59 14.32 25.30
C GLN A 108 -11.38 14.52 24.39
N LEU A 109 -10.21 14.14 24.90
CA LEU A 109 -8.99 14.00 24.11
C LEU A 109 -8.87 12.56 23.64
N VAL A 110 -8.31 12.35 22.45
CA VAL A 110 -8.16 11.02 21.85
C VAL A 110 -6.70 10.70 21.54
N LYS A 111 -6.35 9.43 21.60
CA LYS A 111 -5.06 8.90 21.13
C LYS A 111 -5.23 7.46 20.63
N ILE A 112 -4.20 6.94 20.00
CA ILE A 112 -4.05 5.51 19.74
C ILE A 112 -2.88 4.98 20.59
N GLN A 113 -2.91 3.70 20.97
CA GLN A 113 -1.88 3.15 21.86
C GLN A 113 -0.48 3.13 21.23
N THR A 114 -0.40 3.10 19.90
CA THR A 114 0.84 3.05 19.12
C THR A 114 1.48 4.42 18.86
N ASP A 115 0.82 5.52 19.22
CA ASP A 115 1.31 6.89 19.02
C ASP A 115 1.23 7.67 20.35
N PRO A 116 2.34 8.28 20.83
CA PRO A 116 2.30 9.11 22.04
C PRO A 116 1.45 10.38 21.87
N LYS A 117 1.13 10.81 20.64
CA LYS A 117 0.37 12.04 20.38
C LYS A 117 -1.05 11.98 20.94
N VAL A 118 -1.44 13.07 21.59
CA VAL A 118 -2.80 13.29 22.11
C VAL A 118 -3.46 14.38 21.29
N TYR A 119 -4.69 14.12 20.86
CA TYR A 119 -5.42 15.02 19.98
C TYR A 119 -6.70 15.53 20.63
N ALA A 120 -6.99 16.82 20.44
CA ALA A 120 -8.28 17.39 20.76
C ALA A 120 -9.26 17.18 19.60
N VAL A 121 -10.49 16.77 19.92
CA VAL A 121 -11.53 16.51 18.93
C VAL A 121 -12.32 17.78 18.63
N GLU A 122 -12.33 18.15 17.36
CA GLU A 122 -13.10 19.25 16.78
C GLU A 122 -14.30 18.72 15.99
N PRO A 123 -15.26 19.59 15.63
CA PRO A 123 -16.46 19.18 14.91
C PRO A 123 -16.18 18.41 13.61
N GLY A 124 -17.05 17.45 13.29
CA GLY A 124 -16.90 16.59 12.10
C GLY A 124 -15.85 15.47 12.21
N GLY A 125 -15.31 15.23 13.42
CA GLY A 125 -14.24 14.23 13.63
C GLY A 125 -12.85 14.75 13.24
N SER A 126 -12.67 16.06 13.09
CA SER A 126 -11.34 16.64 12.92
C SER A 126 -10.58 16.56 14.25
N ILE A 127 -9.28 16.29 14.22
CA ILE A 127 -8.46 16.18 15.42
C ILE A 127 -7.20 17.04 15.30
N ARG A 128 -6.85 17.76 16.37
CA ARG A 128 -5.65 18.59 16.42
C ARG A 128 -4.68 18.07 17.46
N TRP A 129 -3.44 17.82 17.04
CA TRP A 129 -2.40 17.35 17.95
C TRP A 129 -2.05 18.44 18.98
N VAL A 130 -2.15 18.13 20.26
CA VAL A 130 -1.69 19.01 21.35
C VAL A 130 -0.20 18.73 21.56
N GLU A 131 0.65 19.69 21.16
CA GLU A 131 2.09 19.43 20.98
C GLU A 131 2.85 19.20 22.28
N THR A 132 2.40 19.81 23.38
CA THR A 132 3.10 19.76 24.67
C THR A 132 2.15 19.56 25.84
N GLU A 133 2.66 18.95 26.91
CA GLU A 133 1.96 18.82 28.18
C GLU A 133 1.62 20.18 28.79
N ALA A 134 2.49 21.19 28.64
CA ALA A 134 2.24 22.53 29.14
C ALA A 134 0.99 23.16 28.49
N ILE A 135 0.80 22.97 27.18
CA ILE A 135 -0.42 23.39 26.48
C ILE A 135 -1.63 22.61 26.98
N ALA A 136 -1.50 21.29 27.16
CA ALA A 136 -2.60 20.46 27.66
C ALA A 136 -3.04 20.86 29.09
N VAL A 137 -2.10 21.12 29.99
CA VAL A 137 -2.37 21.62 31.35
C VAL A 137 -3.02 23.01 31.29
N SER A 138 -2.54 23.89 30.42
CA SER A 138 -3.12 25.23 30.27
C SER A 138 -4.56 25.21 29.77
N LEU A 139 -4.91 24.28 28.87
CA LEU A 139 -6.25 24.18 28.30
C LEU A 139 -7.21 23.37 29.18
N TYR A 140 -6.76 22.24 29.72
CA TYR A 140 -7.64 21.25 30.34
C TYR A 140 -7.41 21.07 31.85
N GLY A 141 -6.45 21.79 32.43
CA GLY A 141 -6.04 21.70 33.83
C GLY A 141 -5.08 20.55 34.13
N SER A 142 -4.65 20.43 35.39
CA SER A 142 -3.71 19.38 35.84
C SER A 142 -4.23 17.95 35.64
N ASP A 143 -5.54 17.77 35.55
CA ASP A 143 -6.21 16.48 35.31
C ASP A 143 -6.41 16.15 33.81
N TRP A 144 -5.76 16.88 32.88
CA TRP A 144 -5.95 16.69 31.44
C TRP A 144 -5.75 15.23 30.99
N ALA A 145 -4.80 14.51 31.58
CA ALA A 145 -4.52 13.12 31.25
C ALA A 145 -5.72 12.19 31.50
N LYS A 146 -6.59 12.50 32.46
CA LYS A 146 -7.83 11.73 32.73
C LYS A 146 -8.90 11.92 31.65
N LYS A 147 -8.75 12.93 30.79
CA LYS A 147 -9.64 13.20 29.65
C LYS A 147 -9.16 12.53 28.36
N VAL A 148 -8.00 11.86 28.40
CA VAL A 148 -7.43 11.15 27.26
C VAL A 148 -8.04 9.76 27.16
N HIS A 149 -8.61 9.45 26.01
CA HIS A 149 -9.22 8.17 25.71
C HIS A 149 -8.54 7.49 24.52
N ASP A 150 -8.20 6.22 24.71
CA ASP A 150 -7.72 5.40 23.62
C ASP A 150 -8.87 5.11 22.63
N VAL A 151 -8.55 5.28 21.36
CA VAL A 151 -9.37 4.90 20.22
C VAL A 151 -8.69 3.71 19.56
N ASP A 152 -9.49 2.73 19.12
CA ASP A 152 -8.97 1.58 18.39
C ASP A 152 -8.27 2.05 17.09
N PRO A 153 -7.00 1.66 16.87
CA PRO A 153 -6.23 2.09 15.71
C PRO A 153 -6.85 1.64 14.37
N THR A 154 -7.70 0.61 14.36
CA THR A 154 -8.40 0.12 13.17
C THR A 154 -9.51 1.07 12.70
N ILE A 155 -10.13 1.84 13.60
CA ILE A 155 -11.18 2.82 13.25
C ILE A 155 -10.64 4.25 13.19
N PHE A 156 -9.53 4.54 13.87
CA PHE A 156 -8.96 5.88 13.98
C PHE A 156 -8.79 6.62 12.64
N PRO A 157 -8.18 6.03 11.57
CA PRO A 157 -7.99 6.74 10.30
C PRO A 157 -9.28 6.95 9.49
N TYR A 158 -10.33 6.18 9.78
CA TYR A 158 -11.63 6.30 9.11
C TYR A 158 -12.56 7.28 9.83
N VAL A 159 -12.41 7.40 11.15
CA VAL A 159 -13.26 8.24 12.01
C VAL A 159 -12.67 9.63 12.24
N TYR A 160 -11.35 9.78 12.20
CA TYR A 160 -10.70 11.05 12.52
C TYR A 160 -9.83 11.58 11.39
N LYS A 161 -9.84 12.91 11.21
CA LYS A 161 -9.00 13.62 10.23
C LYS A 161 -8.04 14.55 10.95
N VAL A 162 -6.73 14.33 10.79
CA VAL A 162 -5.71 15.16 11.45
C VAL A 162 -5.65 16.54 10.80
N GLY A 163 -5.92 17.58 11.59
CA GLY A 163 -5.74 18.98 11.23
C GLY A 163 -4.42 19.56 11.75
N SER A 164 -4.23 20.87 11.58
CA SER A 164 -3.08 21.59 12.14
C SER A 164 -2.98 21.41 13.66
N SER A 165 -1.77 21.36 14.19
CA SER A 165 -1.52 21.18 15.62
C SER A 165 -2.00 22.37 16.46
N VAL A 166 -2.18 22.14 17.76
CA VAL A 166 -2.39 23.15 18.80
C VAL A 166 -1.03 23.43 19.42
N ASN A 167 -0.40 24.51 18.94
CA ASN A 167 0.93 24.95 19.36
C ASN A 167 0.89 26.19 20.29
N THR A 168 -0.29 26.77 20.50
CA THR A 168 -0.58 27.83 21.46
C THR A 168 -1.70 27.40 22.40
N ALA A 169 -1.80 28.01 23.58
CA ALA A 169 -2.88 27.76 24.55
C ALA A 169 -4.22 28.37 24.11
N SER A 170 -4.72 27.95 22.95
CA SER A 170 -6.03 28.30 22.41
C SER A 170 -6.92 27.06 22.44
N TYR A 171 -8.06 27.16 23.11
CA TYR A 171 -9.14 26.17 23.08
C TYR A 171 -9.53 25.81 21.64
N PRO A 172 -9.56 24.52 21.29
CA PRO A 172 -10.00 24.04 19.98
C PRO A 172 -11.47 24.35 19.69
N VAL A 173 -11.83 24.36 18.41
CA VAL A 173 -13.22 24.54 17.97
C VAL A 173 -14.08 23.44 18.57
N GLY A 174 -15.27 23.79 19.05
CA GLY A 174 -16.17 22.86 19.71
C GLY A 174 -16.06 22.83 21.23
N ALA A 175 -15.06 23.47 21.82
CA ALA A 175 -14.89 23.54 23.27
C ALA A 175 -16.00 24.36 23.94
N LEU A 176 -16.55 23.84 25.04
CA LEU A 176 -17.41 24.59 25.96
C LEU A 176 -16.55 25.10 27.12
N VAL A 177 -16.38 26.41 27.22
CA VAL A 177 -15.51 27.06 28.20
C VAL A 177 -16.35 27.79 29.24
N LYS A 178 -16.11 27.52 30.52
CA LYS A 178 -16.76 28.21 31.64
C LYS A 178 -15.87 29.37 32.12
N VAL A 179 -16.43 30.57 32.16
CA VAL A 179 -15.77 31.78 32.67
C VAL A 179 -16.69 32.41 33.71
N GLY A 180 -16.28 32.41 34.98
CA GLY A 180 -17.17 32.81 36.09
C GLY A 180 -18.41 31.90 36.16
N SER A 181 -19.60 32.49 36.02
CA SER A 181 -20.89 31.78 35.97
C SER A 181 -21.36 31.45 34.54
N ASP A 182 -20.74 32.04 33.52
CA ASP A 182 -21.19 31.94 32.13
C ASP A 182 -20.45 30.82 31.37
N TYR A 183 -21.14 30.25 30.38
CA TYR A 183 -20.57 29.29 29.43
C TYR A 183 -20.44 29.92 28.05
N PHE A 184 -19.32 29.63 27.39
CA PHE A 184 -19.01 30.09 26.05
C PHE A 184 -18.66 28.91 25.15
N TYR A 185 -19.19 28.89 23.93
CA TYR A 185 -18.79 27.93 22.90
C TYR A 185 -17.71 28.53 22.02
N VAL A 186 -16.64 27.78 21.78
CA VAL A 186 -15.55 28.18 20.89
C VAL A 186 -15.86 27.73 19.46
N ASN A 187 -15.97 28.71 18.57
CA ASN A 187 -16.20 28.53 17.15
C ASN A 187 -14.90 28.68 16.35
N ALA A 188 -15.02 28.48 15.03
CA ALA A 188 -13.94 28.78 14.09
C ALA A 188 -13.44 30.24 14.21
N ALA A 189 -12.23 30.49 13.72
CA ALA A 189 -11.55 31.79 13.75
C ALA A 189 -11.39 32.39 15.17
N ASN A 190 -11.26 31.55 16.21
CA ASN A 190 -11.16 31.97 17.61
C ASN A 190 -12.30 32.90 18.04
N SER A 191 -13.53 32.61 17.61
CA SER A 191 -14.71 33.32 18.08
C SER A 191 -15.37 32.60 19.25
N LYS A 192 -15.98 33.36 20.17
CA LYS A 192 -16.74 32.85 21.32
C LYS A 192 -18.19 33.30 21.23
N GLN A 193 -19.13 32.40 21.53
CA GLN A 193 -20.55 32.75 21.67
C GLN A 193 -21.01 32.40 23.08
N LYS A 194 -21.74 33.29 23.74
CA LYS A 194 -22.35 32.99 25.04
C LYS A 194 -23.44 31.93 24.87
N VAL A 195 -23.48 30.96 25.79
CA VAL A 195 -24.39 29.83 25.77
C VAL A 195 -25.32 29.92 26.98
N SER A 196 -26.62 30.11 26.74
CA SER A 196 -27.62 30.13 27.80
C SER A 196 -27.97 28.71 28.29
N ALA A 197 -28.69 28.60 29.41
CA ALA A 197 -29.13 27.31 29.94
C ALA A 197 -30.04 26.53 28.96
N ASP A 198 -30.88 27.24 28.21
CA ASP A 198 -31.75 26.63 27.20
C ASP A 198 -30.94 26.09 26.02
N VAL A 199 -29.89 26.80 25.61
CA VAL A 199 -28.99 26.38 24.52
C VAL A 199 -28.15 25.17 24.94
N LEU A 200 -27.69 25.13 26.20
CA LEU A 200 -27.00 23.96 26.76
C LEU A 200 -27.87 22.70 26.61
N THR A 201 -29.16 22.81 26.96
CA THR A 201 -30.12 21.71 26.87
C THR A 201 -30.44 21.37 25.41
N ALA A 202 -30.74 22.37 24.59
CA ALA A 202 -31.09 22.21 23.18
C ALA A 202 -29.98 21.55 22.35
N ASN A 203 -28.71 21.78 22.68
CA ASN A 203 -27.54 21.21 21.98
C ASN A 203 -26.94 19.97 22.66
N GLY A 204 -27.56 19.47 23.74
CA GLY A 204 -27.06 18.33 24.49
C GLY A 204 -25.64 18.55 25.02
N PHE A 205 -25.32 19.79 25.41
CA PHE A 205 -24.06 20.08 26.09
C PHE A 205 -24.11 19.51 27.51
N GLN A 206 -23.08 18.75 27.87
CA GLN A 206 -22.94 18.22 29.22
C GLN A 206 -21.86 19.03 29.93
N THR A 207 -22.25 19.83 30.92
CA THR A 207 -21.36 20.77 31.63
C THR A 207 -20.18 20.10 32.33
N LYS A 208 -20.24 18.79 32.61
CA LYS A 208 -19.11 17.98 33.11
C LYS A 208 -17.90 17.97 32.16
N TYR A 209 -18.10 18.25 30.88
CA TYR A 209 -17.03 18.35 29.88
C TYR A 209 -16.52 19.77 29.69
N ALA A 210 -17.16 20.77 30.29
CA ALA A 210 -16.71 22.15 30.17
C ALA A 210 -15.32 22.34 30.79
N VAL A 211 -14.49 23.14 30.14
CA VAL A 211 -13.17 23.56 30.65
C VAL A 211 -13.29 24.91 31.32
N THR A 212 -12.63 25.10 32.46
CA THR A 212 -12.71 26.37 33.21
C THR A 212 -11.56 27.28 32.80
N ALA A 213 -11.86 28.54 32.46
CA ALA A 213 -10.87 29.56 32.13
C ALA A 213 -11.07 30.82 32.98
N ALA A 214 -9.98 31.57 33.23
CA ALA A 214 -10.04 32.84 33.95
C ALA A 214 -10.67 33.96 33.10
N ASN A 215 -10.33 34.01 31.81
CA ASN A 215 -10.95 34.89 30.81
C ASN A 215 -10.83 34.26 29.41
N LEU A 216 -11.39 34.92 28.40
CA LEU A 216 -11.29 34.54 26.98
C LEU A 216 -10.92 35.77 26.13
N ASP A 217 -9.98 36.59 26.58
CA ASP A 217 -9.71 37.91 25.98
C ASP A 217 -9.09 37.82 24.58
N GLY A 218 -8.47 36.69 24.23
CA GLY A 218 -7.98 36.37 22.89
C GLY A 218 -9.05 35.86 21.90
N TYR A 219 -10.32 35.83 22.31
CA TYR A 219 -11.43 35.34 21.48
C TYR A 219 -12.38 36.47 21.10
N THR A 220 -12.67 36.59 19.80
CA THR A 220 -13.61 37.57 19.28
C THR A 220 -15.03 37.22 19.74
N ALA A 221 -15.75 38.17 20.34
CA ALA A 221 -17.14 37.96 20.74
C ALA A 221 -18.04 37.87 19.49
N GLY A 222 -18.68 36.72 19.30
CA GLY A 222 -19.77 36.54 18.35
C GLY A 222 -21.13 36.84 18.99
N THR A 223 -22.20 36.79 18.20
CA THR A 223 -23.57 36.84 18.72
C THR A 223 -23.84 35.68 19.67
N ASP A 224 -24.65 35.90 20.70
CA ASP A 224 -25.09 34.83 21.60
C ASP A 224 -25.67 33.65 20.81
N MET A 225 -25.41 32.43 21.29
CA MET A 225 -25.80 31.23 20.59
C MET A 225 -27.32 31.07 20.60
N ALA A 226 -27.93 30.88 19.43
CA ALA A 226 -29.35 30.61 19.31
C ALA A 226 -29.70 29.18 19.75
N THR A 227 -30.96 28.94 20.12
CA THR A 227 -31.44 27.63 20.59
C THR A 227 -31.57 26.59 19.46
N ASP A 228 -31.57 27.03 18.19
CA ASP A 228 -31.77 26.22 16.98
C ASP A 228 -30.45 25.87 16.24
N VAL A 229 -29.28 26.19 16.81
CA VAL A 229 -27.99 25.84 16.19
C VAL A 229 -27.85 24.32 16.14
N ALA A 230 -27.67 23.75 14.94
CA ALA A 230 -27.58 22.30 14.74
C ALA A 230 -26.19 21.72 15.09
N LEU A 231 -25.75 21.78 16.35
CA LEU A 231 -24.49 21.13 16.80
C LEU A 231 -24.65 19.65 17.19
N LYS A 232 -25.83 19.08 16.93
CA LYS A 232 -26.20 17.69 17.26
C LYS A 232 -25.96 16.69 16.12
N THR A 233 -25.26 17.05 15.05
CA THR A 233 -25.04 16.11 13.94
C THR A 233 -24.07 15.01 14.38
N VAL A 234 -24.62 13.85 14.74
CA VAL A 234 -23.88 12.70 15.30
C VAL A 234 -23.35 11.76 14.22
N ALA A 235 -23.84 11.89 12.98
CA ALA A 235 -23.30 11.15 11.85
C ALA A 235 -21.81 11.49 11.70
N GLY A 236 -20.93 10.47 11.80
CA GLY A 236 -19.48 10.66 11.76
C GLY A 236 -18.97 11.18 10.41
N THR A 237 -17.69 10.98 10.12
CA THR A 237 -16.98 11.50 8.92
C THR A 237 -17.60 11.16 7.55
N GLY A 238 -18.60 10.28 7.50
CA GLY A 238 -19.36 9.87 6.31
C GLY A 238 -20.61 10.70 5.99
N SER A 239 -21.00 11.64 6.85
CA SER A 239 -22.01 12.65 6.52
C SER A 239 -21.40 14.04 6.67
N ALA A 240 -21.77 14.98 5.81
CA ALA A 240 -21.39 16.37 5.98
C ALA A 240 -22.02 16.88 7.30
N VAL A 241 -21.22 16.88 8.36
CA VAL A 241 -21.56 17.59 9.59
C VAL A 241 -21.56 19.07 9.24
N VAL A 242 -22.76 19.61 9.00
CA VAL A 242 -23.04 21.03 9.13
C VAL A 242 -22.83 21.36 10.59
N VAL A 243 -21.67 21.92 10.90
CA VAL A 243 -21.37 22.56 12.16
C VAL A 243 -21.80 24.00 11.94
N GLY A 244 -22.76 24.48 12.73
CA GLY A 244 -23.17 25.87 12.75
C GLY A 244 -22.06 26.78 13.25
N GLY A 245 -21.00 26.93 12.47
CA GLY A 245 -20.39 28.21 12.20
C GLY A 245 -21.17 28.81 11.04
N GLY A 246 -22.21 29.56 11.35
CA GLY A 246 -22.84 30.44 10.38
C GLY A 246 -21.88 31.57 10.00
N THR A 247 -20.87 31.29 9.18
CA THR A 247 -20.97 31.94 7.88
C THR A 247 -21.95 31.04 7.16
N THR A 248 -23.22 31.44 7.11
CA THR A 248 -24.02 31.00 5.99
C THR A 248 -23.12 31.24 4.78
N VAL A 249 -22.70 30.17 4.09
CA VAL A 249 -22.59 30.32 2.66
C VAL A 249 -24.03 30.66 2.34
N VAL A 250 -24.33 31.96 2.27
CA VAL A 250 -25.63 32.45 1.83
C VAL A 250 -25.78 31.68 0.53
N ALA A 251 -26.73 30.73 0.46
CA ALA A 251 -27.13 30.23 -0.83
C ALA A 251 -27.49 31.50 -1.60
N GLY A 252 -26.79 31.78 -2.70
CA GLY A 252 -26.92 33.06 -3.38
C GLY A 252 -28.39 33.38 -3.55
N SER A 253 -28.82 34.60 -3.22
CA SER A 253 -30.26 34.89 -3.10
C SER A 253 -31.01 34.65 -4.42
N GLY A 254 -30.30 34.70 -5.55
CA GLY A 254 -30.86 34.47 -6.87
C GLY A 254 -29.96 33.65 -7.79
N LEU A 255 -30.62 32.94 -8.70
CA LEU A 255 -30.04 32.27 -9.85
C LEU A 255 -30.80 32.68 -11.11
N THR A 256 -30.15 33.38 -12.02
CA THR A 256 -30.73 33.71 -13.32
C THR A 256 -30.42 32.62 -14.34
N VAL A 257 -31.45 32.11 -15.01
CA VAL A 257 -31.32 31.11 -16.08
C VAL A 257 -31.70 31.75 -17.41
N ALA A 258 -30.81 31.62 -18.39
CA ALA A 258 -31.00 32.16 -19.72
C ALA A 258 -30.40 31.26 -20.79
N LEU A 259 -30.82 31.42 -22.04
CA LEU A 259 -30.16 30.80 -23.18
C LEU A 259 -28.78 31.43 -23.37
N ALA A 260 -27.74 30.62 -23.54
CA ALA A 260 -26.41 31.13 -23.87
C ALA A 260 -26.38 31.59 -25.34
N ALA A 261 -25.68 32.69 -25.62
CA ALA A 261 -25.60 33.28 -26.96
C ALA A 261 -24.93 32.37 -28.00
N ASP A 262 -24.08 31.44 -27.54
CA ASP A 262 -23.41 30.42 -28.35
C ASP A 262 -24.16 29.08 -28.35
N THR A 263 -25.47 29.12 -28.09
CA THR A 263 -26.37 27.97 -28.30
C THR A 263 -26.29 27.50 -29.75
N PRO A 264 -26.23 26.17 -29.99
CA PRO A 264 -26.26 25.60 -31.35
C PRO A 264 -27.40 26.18 -32.20
N VAL A 265 -27.07 26.61 -33.41
CA VAL A 265 -28.07 27.05 -34.40
C VAL A 265 -28.94 25.88 -34.84
N ALA A 266 -30.12 26.16 -35.42
CA ALA A 266 -30.93 25.14 -36.06
C ALA A 266 -30.09 24.38 -37.10
N ALA A 267 -30.09 23.06 -37.01
CA ALA A 267 -29.26 22.22 -37.87
C ALA A 267 -29.97 20.92 -38.25
N THR A 268 -29.46 20.30 -39.31
CA THR A 268 -29.86 18.97 -39.72
C THR A 268 -29.18 17.94 -38.83
N ILE A 269 -29.97 17.04 -38.26
CA ILE A 269 -29.49 15.85 -37.53
C ILE A 269 -29.63 14.63 -38.44
N VAL A 270 -28.68 13.72 -38.32
CA VAL A 270 -28.59 12.54 -39.17
C VAL A 270 -29.39 11.42 -38.54
N THR A 271 -30.38 10.93 -39.28
CA THR A 271 -31.05 9.67 -38.97
C THR A 271 -30.56 8.60 -39.94
N ASP A 272 -30.61 7.34 -39.53
CA ASP A 272 -30.25 6.20 -40.37
C ASP A 272 -31.49 5.34 -40.61
N SER A 273 -31.61 4.72 -41.78
CA SER A 273 -32.77 3.89 -42.18
C SER A 273 -32.43 2.43 -42.48
N THR A 274 -31.17 2.01 -42.39
CA THR A 274 -30.77 0.70 -42.90
C THR A 274 -31.09 -0.48 -41.98
N ASN A 275 -31.35 -0.27 -40.68
CA ASN A 275 -31.79 -1.35 -39.76
C ASN A 275 -32.25 -0.82 -38.39
N THR A 276 -33.14 -1.56 -37.70
CA THR A 276 -33.59 -1.24 -36.33
C THR A 276 -32.54 -1.50 -35.24
N THR A 277 -31.47 -2.22 -35.58
CA THR A 277 -30.35 -2.54 -34.68
C THR A 277 -29.13 -1.62 -34.81
N ASP A 278 -29.12 -0.78 -35.84
CA ASP A 278 -27.93 -0.05 -36.24
C ASP A 278 -27.87 1.34 -35.58
N GLY A 279 -26.67 1.72 -35.13
CA GLY A 279 -26.42 2.89 -34.30
C GLY A 279 -26.95 4.20 -34.88
N ALA A 280 -27.40 5.10 -34.01
CA ALA A 280 -27.88 6.43 -34.38
C ALA A 280 -26.88 7.54 -33.98
N GLN A 281 -27.15 8.76 -34.44
CA GLN A 281 -26.42 9.93 -33.98
C GLN A 281 -26.59 10.13 -32.47
N ALA A 282 -25.47 10.32 -31.77
CA ALA A 282 -25.38 10.58 -30.34
C ALA A 282 -24.95 12.02 -30.04
N LEU A 283 -25.06 12.41 -28.76
CA LEU A 283 -24.45 13.60 -28.17
C LEU A 283 -24.73 14.88 -28.96
N ILE A 284 -25.91 14.97 -29.57
CA ILE A 284 -26.34 16.09 -30.40
C ILE A 284 -26.52 17.30 -29.48
N PRO A 285 -25.75 18.38 -29.66
CA PRO A 285 -25.91 19.55 -28.81
C PRO A 285 -27.22 20.27 -29.17
N ALA A 286 -28.13 20.33 -28.21
CA ALA A 286 -29.45 20.94 -28.39
C ALA A 286 -29.47 22.41 -28.00
N MET A 287 -28.95 22.74 -26.82
CA MET A 287 -28.90 24.10 -26.30
C MET A 287 -27.79 24.27 -25.28
N LYS A 288 -27.40 25.53 -25.04
CA LYS A 288 -26.54 25.90 -23.91
C LYS A 288 -27.32 26.82 -22.98
N LEU A 289 -27.31 26.50 -21.69
CA LEU A 289 -27.99 27.25 -20.65
C LEU A 289 -26.96 27.98 -19.78
N ASN A 290 -27.12 29.29 -19.66
CA ASN A 290 -26.38 30.11 -18.70
C ASN A 290 -27.09 30.07 -17.36
N PHE A 291 -26.37 29.67 -16.33
CA PHE A 291 -26.78 29.76 -14.94
C PHE A 291 -25.90 30.79 -14.25
N THR A 292 -26.47 31.93 -13.88
CA THR A 292 -25.74 33.05 -13.27
C THR A 292 -26.15 33.20 -11.82
N ALA A 293 -25.21 32.94 -10.89
CA ALA A 293 -25.46 33.14 -9.47
C ALA A 293 -25.33 34.61 -9.10
N ALA A 294 -26.18 35.09 -8.19
CA ALA A 294 -26.01 36.40 -7.58
C ALA A 294 -24.64 36.52 -6.88
N ALA A 295 -24.14 37.76 -6.72
CA ALA A 295 -22.81 38.01 -6.17
C ALA A 295 -22.68 37.75 -4.66
N ASP A 296 -23.79 37.43 -3.99
CA ASP A 296 -23.92 37.27 -2.55
C ASP A 296 -23.67 35.83 -2.06
N GLY A 297 -23.61 34.84 -2.98
CA GLY A 297 -23.47 33.45 -2.58
C GLY A 297 -23.37 32.45 -3.73
N ASP A 298 -22.73 31.31 -3.45
CA ASP A 298 -22.73 30.19 -4.39
C ASP A 298 -24.14 29.60 -4.46
N VAL A 299 -24.53 29.08 -5.63
CA VAL A 299 -25.83 28.42 -5.81
C VAL A 299 -25.62 27.02 -6.32
N LYS A 300 -26.22 26.04 -5.64
CA LYS A 300 -26.20 24.65 -6.08
C LYS A 300 -27.49 24.30 -6.81
N VAL A 301 -27.38 23.90 -8.07
CA VAL A 301 -28.52 23.42 -8.86
C VAL A 301 -28.71 21.93 -8.58
N LYS A 302 -29.91 21.52 -8.18
CA LYS A 302 -30.28 20.14 -7.83
C LYS A 302 -31.15 19.48 -8.87
N THR A 303 -32.01 20.25 -9.54
CA THR A 303 -32.91 19.75 -10.58
C THR A 303 -32.85 20.64 -11.81
N VAL A 304 -32.85 20.01 -12.98
CA VAL A 304 -33.12 20.64 -14.27
C VAL A 304 -34.14 19.76 -15.00
N LYS A 305 -35.27 20.35 -15.42
CA LYS A 305 -36.24 19.68 -16.29
C LYS A 305 -36.26 20.32 -17.66
N LEU A 306 -36.30 19.47 -18.69
CA LEU A 306 -36.38 19.87 -20.09
C LEU A 306 -37.58 19.20 -20.73
N THR A 307 -38.41 19.99 -21.42
CA THR A 307 -39.56 19.49 -22.17
C THR A 307 -39.25 19.52 -23.65
N ARG A 308 -39.44 18.40 -24.34
CA ARG A 308 -39.26 18.28 -25.78
C ARG A 308 -40.34 19.07 -26.54
N THR A 309 -39.93 19.79 -27.56
CA THR A 309 -40.76 20.53 -28.53
C THR A 309 -40.55 20.00 -29.95
N GLY A 310 -41.32 20.50 -30.91
CA GLY A 310 -41.31 20.02 -32.29
C GLY A 310 -42.23 18.82 -32.54
N ILE A 311 -42.18 18.31 -33.76
CA ILE A 311 -42.98 17.19 -34.28
C ILE A 311 -42.07 15.96 -34.32
N SER A 312 -42.09 15.19 -33.24
CA SER A 312 -41.43 13.88 -33.12
C SER A 312 -42.15 13.04 -32.05
N ALA A 313 -41.97 11.73 -32.07
CA ALA A 313 -42.42 10.84 -31.00
C ALA A 313 -41.54 11.00 -29.75
N ASP A 314 -42.10 10.65 -28.57
CA ASP A 314 -41.33 10.69 -27.32
C ASP A 314 -40.14 9.72 -27.35
N THR A 315 -40.27 8.63 -28.10
CA THR A 315 -39.22 7.62 -28.28
C THR A 315 -38.10 8.05 -29.23
N ASP A 316 -38.24 9.15 -29.99
CA ASP A 316 -37.21 9.58 -30.96
C ASP A 316 -35.96 10.16 -30.29
N VAL A 317 -36.07 10.56 -29.02
CA VAL A 317 -34.96 10.94 -28.16
C VAL A 317 -34.83 9.85 -27.11
N VAL A 318 -33.67 9.21 -26.98
CA VAL A 318 -33.49 8.03 -26.11
C VAL A 318 -32.75 8.34 -24.81
N ASN A 319 -31.84 9.32 -24.85
CA ASN A 319 -31.13 9.79 -23.67
C ASN A 319 -30.81 11.27 -23.80
N MET A 320 -30.73 11.97 -22.67
CA MET A 320 -30.26 13.34 -22.60
C MET A 320 -29.15 13.49 -21.56
N TYR A 321 -28.30 14.49 -21.74
CA TYR A 321 -27.13 14.74 -20.92
C TYR A 321 -26.97 16.21 -20.59
N LEU A 322 -26.45 16.49 -19.40
CA LEU A 322 -25.92 17.79 -19.02
C LEU A 322 -24.40 17.73 -19.02
N TYR A 323 -23.74 18.67 -19.68
CA TYR A 323 -22.29 18.77 -19.77
C TYR A 323 -21.78 20.14 -19.29
N ASP A 324 -20.71 20.14 -18.51
CA ASP A 324 -19.86 21.32 -18.23
C ASP A 324 -18.54 21.14 -19.00
N GLY A 325 -18.40 21.89 -20.10
CA GLY A 325 -17.37 21.61 -21.10
C GLY A 325 -17.46 20.18 -21.63
N ASP A 326 -16.41 19.40 -21.43
CA ASP A 326 -16.33 17.98 -21.81
C ASP A 326 -16.81 17.02 -20.70
N THR A 327 -17.08 17.52 -19.49
CA THR A 327 -17.46 16.71 -18.34
C THR A 327 -18.97 16.49 -18.32
N GLN A 328 -19.40 15.24 -18.43
CA GLN A 328 -20.80 14.87 -18.22
C GLN A 328 -21.17 15.00 -16.73
N LEU A 329 -22.16 15.83 -16.42
CA LEU A 329 -22.66 16.05 -15.05
C LEU A 329 -23.77 15.07 -14.68
N ALA A 330 -24.66 14.78 -15.63
CA ALA A 330 -25.81 13.92 -15.42
C ALA A 330 -26.36 13.40 -16.75
N SER A 331 -27.12 12.31 -16.70
CA SER A 331 -27.91 11.77 -17.80
C SER A 331 -29.36 11.53 -17.36
N SER A 332 -30.30 11.57 -18.31
CA SER A 332 -31.72 11.30 -18.08
C SER A 332 -32.24 10.48 -19.27
N PRO A 333 -32.59 9.19 -19.08
CA PRO A 333 -33.16 8.39 -20.16
C PRO A 333 -34.55 8.90 -20.53
N SER A 334 -34.96 8.64 -21.76
CA SER A 334 -36.31 8.98 -22.20
C SER A 334 -37.34 8.11 -21.49
N ILE A 335 -38.28 8.77 -20.83
CA ILE A 335 -39.54 8.19 -20.37
C ILE A 335 -40.59 8.84 -21.28
N ALA A 336 -41.55 8.07 -21.81
CA ALA A 336 -42.53 8.52 -22.80
C ALA A 336 -43.54 9.57 -22.24
N THR A 337 -43.02 10.73 -21.83
CA THR A 337 -43.71 11.80 -21.10
C THR A 337 -43.32 13.19 -21.61
N LYS A 338 -42.58 13.30 -22.72
CA LYS A 338 -41.94 14.53 -23.25
C LYS A 338 -40.95 15.26 -22.32
N VAL A 339 -40.87 14.90 -21.04
CA VAL A 339 -40.12 15.63 -20.02
C VAL A 339 -38.93 14.79 -19.52
N PHE A 340 -37.74 15.36 -19.62
CA PHE A 340 -36.49 14.80 -19.13
C PHE A 340 -36.14 15.50 -17.82
N THR A 341 -36.00 14.73 -16.75
CA THR A 341 -35.70 15.25 -15.40
C THR A 341 -34.31 14.79 -14.98
N PHE A 342 -33.43 15.75 -14.72
CA PHE A 342 -32.16 15.54 -14.04
C PHE A 342 -32.35 15.94 -12.59
N ASN A 343 -32.09 15.04 -11.66
CA ASN A 343 -32.24 15.31 -10.23
C ASN A 343 -31.08 14.68 -9.44
N ASN A 344 -30.41 15.48 -8.63
CA ASN A 344 -29.44 15.03 -7.65
C ASN A 344 -29.61 15.85 -6.38
N SER A 345 -30.06 15.21 -5.30
CA SER A 345 -30.27 15.86 -3.99
C SER A 345 -29.00 16.48 -3.41
N SER A 346 -27.83 15.93 -3.77
CA SER A 346 -26.51 16.44 -3.37
C SER A 346 -26.03 17.61 -4.25
N GLY A 347 -26.73 17.90 -5.34
CA GLY A 347 -26.41 18.90 -6.37
C GLY A 347 -25.96 18.26 -7.68
N LEU A 348 -26.52 18.72 -8.81
CA LEU A 348 -26.03 18.43 -10.17
C LEU A 348 -24.72 19.19 -10.45
N PHE A 349 -24.66 20.46 -10.04
CA PHE A 349 -23.49 21.32 -10.13
C PHE A 349 -23.65 22.55 -9.24
N THR A 350 -22.53 23.22 -8.94
CA THR A 350 -22.49 24.50 -8.22
C THR A 350 -22.09 25.61 -9.18
N VAL A 351 -22.78 26.75 -9.11
CA VAL A 351 -22.44 28.01 -9.75
C VAL A 351 -21.82 28.92 -8.69
N SER A 352 -20.57 29.33 -8.88
CA SER A 352 -19.90 30.21 -7.93
C SER A 352 -20.51 31.61 -7.95
N LYS A 353 -20.56 32.28 -6.80
CA LYS A 353 -21.16 33.60 -6.63
C LYS A 353 -20.69 34.61 -7.67
N GLY A 354 -21.62 35.37 -8.24
CA GLY A 354 -21.34 36.40 -9.24
C GLY A 354 -20.78 35.89 -10.57
N THR A 355 -20.78 34.56 -10.79
CA THR A 355 -20.30 33.95 -12.03
C THR A 355 -21.44 33.32 -12.82
N THR A 356 -21.19 33.10 -14.11
CA THR A 356 -22.05 32.33 -15.00
C THR A 356 -21.41 30.99 -15.30
N LYS A 357 -22.14 29.90 -15.10
CA LYS A 357 -21.78 28.57 -15.58
C LYS A 357 -22.63 28.22 -16.81
N VAL A 358 -21.97 27.75 -17.87
CA VAL A 358 -22.63 27.34 -19.11
C VAL A 358 -22.79 25.83 -19.10
N ILE A 359 -24.02 25.34 -19.14
CA ILE A 359 -24.33 23.91 -19.22
C ILE A 359 -24.82 23.58 -20.62
N THR A 360 -24.14 22.65 -21.29
CA THR A 360 -24.56 22.15 -22.60
C THR A 360 -25.51 20.98 -22.43
N VAL A 361 -26.69 21.09 -23.03
CA VAL A 361 -27.66 20.01 -23.13
C VAL A 361 -27.37 19.24 -24.41
N LYS A 362 -27.17 17.92 -24.28
CA LYS A 362 -26.98 17.01 -25.42
C LYS A 362 -28.02 15.91 -25.40
N PHE A 363 -28.34 15.32 -26.55
CA PHE A 363 -29.26 14.20 -26.63
C PHE A 363 -28.85 13.16 -27.66
N ASP A 364 -29.35 11.94 -27.48
CA ASP A 364 -29.16 10.83 -28.40
C ASP A 364 -30.45 10.56 -29.18
N LEU A 365 -30.32 10.32 -30.48
CA LEU A 365 -31.45 9.89 -31.31
C LEU A 365 -31.72 8.39 -31.15
N LYS A 366 -32.98 8.04 -31.35
CA LYS A 366 -33.42 6.67 -31.55
C LYS A 366 -32.80 6.07 -32.81
N ASN A 367 -32.46 4.79 -32.75
CA ASN A 367 -32.14 4.02 -33.95
C ASN A 367 -33.33 4.07 -34.93
N SER A 368 -33.05 4.14 -36.23
CA SER A 368 -34.10 4.22 -37.25
C SER A 368 -35.11 5.37 -37.07
N ALA A 369 -34.67 6.52 -36.53
CA ALA A 369 -35.53 7.70 -36.43
C ALA A 369 -35.99 8.16 -37.84
N SER A 370 -37.28 8.50 -37.97
CA SER A 370 -37.85 8.88 -39.27
C SER A 370 -37.25 10.17 -39.83
N ALA A 371 -37.14 10.26 -41.15
CA ALA A 371 -36.87 11.53 -41.83
C ALA A 371 -37.95 12.59 -41.49
N GLY A 372 -37.56 13.86 -41.45
CA GLY A 372 -38.49 14.97 -41.29
C GLY A 372 -39.00 15.21 -39.86
N ILE A 373 -38.54 14.43 -38.86
CA ILE A 373 -38.79 14.77 -37.47
C ILE A 373 -38.20 16.14 -37.13
N THR A 374 -38.89 16.87 -36.26
CA THR A 374 -38.38 18.13 -35.70
C THR A 374 -38.26 18.00 -34.19
N VAL A 375 -37.06 18.25 -33.67
CA VAL A 375 -36.74 18.10 -32.24
C VAL A 375 -36.20 19.42 -31.71
N GLY A 376 -36.84 19.95 -30.68
CA GLY A 376 -36.34 21.05 -29.87
C GLY A 376 -36.57 20.77 -28.39
N PHE A 377 -36.08 21.63 -27.53
CA PHE A 377 -36.24 21.52 -26.09
C PHE A 377 -36.50 22.87 -25.46
N GLN A 378 -37.14 22.88 -24.30
CA GLN A 378 -37.32 24.08 -23.52
C GLN A 378 -37.27 23.80 -22.02
N VAL A 379 -36.83 24.79 -21.25
CA VAL A 379 -37.16 24.89 -19.83
C VAL A 379 -38.47 25.68 -19.75
N VAL A 380 -39.55 25.08 -19.25
CA VAL A 380 -40.91 25.64 -19.41
C VAL A 380 -41.15 26.77 -18.42
N ALA A 381 -40.75 26.56 -17.17
CA ALA A 381 -41.01 27.49 -16.08
C ALA A 381 -39.87 27.48 -15.06
N LEU A 382 -39.82 28.50 -14.20
CA LEU A 382 -38.84 28.60 -13.11
C LEU A 382 -38.82 27.38 -12.18
N GLY A 383 -39.96 26.68 -12.00
CA GLY A 383 -40.06 25.48 -11.16
C GLY A 383 -39.41 24.22 -11.77
N ASP A 384 -38.98 24.29 -13.03
CA ASP A 384 -38.21 23.24 -13.69
C ASP A 384 -36.73 23.26 -13.27
N ILE A 385 -36.29 24.33 -12.59
CA ILE A 385 -34.98 24.46 -11.99
C ILE A 385 -35.16 24.48 -10.47
N VAL A 386 -34.53 23.54 -9.77
CA VAL A 386 -34.53 23.51 -8.30
C VAL A 386 -33.12 23.73 -7.79
N THR A 387 -32.96 24.67 -6.87
CA THR A 387 -31.68 25.04 -6.26
C THR A 387 -31.61 24.58 -4.80
N ASP A 388 -30.54 24.93 -4.10
CA ASP A 388 -30.41 24.79 -2.65
C ASP A 388 -31.06 25.93 -1.84
N GLY A 389 -31.99 26.69 -2.43
CA GLY A 389 -32.77 27.73 -1.76
C GLY A 389 -32.78 29.08 -2.48
N ALA A 390 -31.91 29.26 -3.48
CA ALA A 390 -31.86 30.46 -4.33
C ALA A 390 -33.12 30.64 -5.17
N ALA A 391 -33.65 31.87 -5.26
CA ALA A 391 -34.77 32.18 -6.13
C ALA A 391 -34.35 32.11 -7.61
N VAL A 392 -35.07 31.32 -8.41
CA VAL A 392 -34.81 31.20 -9.85
C VAL A 392 -35.51 32.33 -10.61
N THR A 393 -34.76 33.06 -11.42
CA THR A 393 -35.27 34.12 -12.31
C THR A 393 -34.84 33.87 -13.76
N GLY A 394 -35.54 34.48 -14.71
CA GLY A 394 -35.24 34.33 -16.14
C GLY A 394 -36.48 34.55 -17.01
N ASN A 395 -36.27 34.63 -18.32
CA ASN A 395 -37.35 34.71 -19.30
C ASN A 395 -37.73 33.30 -19.73
N PHE A 396 -38.79 32.76 -19.14
CA PHE A 396 -39.32 31.43 -19.47
C PHE A 396 -40.53 31.53 -20.41
N PRO A 397 -40.75 30.55 -21.31
CA PRO A 397 -39.90 29.38 -21.53
C PRO A 397 -38.55 29.75 -22.17
N VAL A 398 -37.49 29.04 -21.80
CA VAL A 398 -36.17 29.17 -22.44
C VAL A 398 -36.08 28.09 -23.53
N LEU A 399 -36.20 28.48 -24.80
CA LEU A 399 -36.27 27.55 -25.93
C LEU A 399 -34.91 27.32 -26.60
N SER A 400 -34.68 26.10 -27.06
CA SER A 400 -33.63 25.78 -28.04
C SER A 400 -34.08 26.14 -29.46
N ASN A 401 -33.11 26.15 -30.38
CA ASN A 401 -33.42 26.07 -31.80
C ASN A 401 -33.99 24.69 -32.15
N THR A 402 -34.77 24.60 -33.23
CA THR A 402 -35.33 23.33 -33.73
C THR A 402 -34.33 22.64 -34.65
N MET A 403 -34.11 21.35 -34.42
CA MET A 403 -33.29 20.47 -35.25
C MET A 403 -34.19 19.63 -36.15
N THR A 404 -33.78 19.34 -37.38
CA THR A 404 -34.57 18.56 -38.34
C THR A 404 -33.84 17.30 -38.78
N GLY A 405 -34.50 16.14 -38.70
CA GLY A 405 -33.93 14.85 -39.11
C GLY A 405 -33.86 14.70 -40.63
N ALA A 406 -32.70 14.32 -41.14
CA ALA A 406 -32.50 13.87 -42.52
C ALA A 406 -31.89 12.46 -42.51
N THR A 407 -32.44 11.58 -43.34
CA THR A 407 -32.03 10.17 -43.38
C THR A 407 -30.87 9.95 -44.34
N VAL A 408 -29.90 9.16 -43.89
CA VAL A 408 -28.81 8.61 -44.70
C VAL A 408 -28.85 7.08 -44.68
N THR A 409 -28.02 6.43 -45.50
CA THR A 409 -27.96 4.96 -45.61
C THR A 409 -26.58 4.38 -45.27
N ASP A 410 -25.63 5.22 -44.90
CA ASP A 410 -24.24 4.84 -44.65
C ASP A 410 -23.66 5.59 -43.46
N LEU A 411 -24.48 5.85 -42.42
CA LEU A 411 -23.98 6.37 -41.14
C LEU A 411 -22.99 5.36 -40.53
N GLY A 412 -21.89 5.85 -39.98
CA GLY A 412 -20.86 5.02 -39.36
C GLY A 412 -21.40 4.20 -38.19
N GLN A 413 -20.86 3.00 -38.03
CA GLN A 413 -21.23 2.10 -36.92
C GLN A 413 -19.99 1.75 -36.11
N PHE A 414 -20.16 1.62 -34.79
CA PHE A 414 -19.10 1.19 -33.88
C PHE A 414 -19.65 0.25 -32.80
N ALA A 415 -19.21 -1.01 -32.80
CA ALA A 415 -19.64 -2.03 -31.84
C ALA A 415 -18.45 -2.54 -31.01
N LEU A 416 -18.68 -2.81 -29.73
CA LEU A 416 -17.74 -3.50 -28.87
C LEU A 416 -18.25 -4.90 -28.53
N ALA A 417 -17.38 -5.91 -28.55
CA ALA A 417 -17.73 -7.26 -28.11
C ALA A 417 -16.58 -7.91 -27.33
N ASN A 418 -16.91 -8.59 -26.23
CA ASN A 418 -15.93 -9.27 -25.39
C ASN A 418 -15.15 -10.35 -26.15
N VAL A 419 -13.87 -10.50 -25.83
CA VAL A 419 -13.01 -11.61 -26.28
C VAL A 419 -12.44 -12.40 -25.10
N SER A 420 -12.00 -11.72 -24.03
CA SER A 420 -11.43 -12.35 -22.82
C SER A 420 -11.48 -11.37 -21.65
N PRO A 421 -11.78 -11.78 -20.41
CA PRO A 421 -12.02 -13.16 -19.99
C PRO A 421 -13.36 -13.72 -20.47
N THR A 422 -13.46 -15.04 -20.58
CA THR A 422 -14.70 -15.79 -20.91
C THR A 422 -15.19 -16.68 -19.77
N ALA A 423 -14.45 -16.72 -18.66
CA ALA A 423 -14.74 -17.41 -17.41
C ALA A 423 -13.94 -16.75 -16.29
N ASP A 424 -14.32 -17.00 -15.04
CA ASP A 424 -13.54 -16.55 -13.88
C ASP A 424 -12.10 -17.05 -13.96
N ALA A 425 -11.16 -16.23 -13.51
CA ALA A 425 -9.74 -16.56 -13.54
C ALA A 425 -9.00 -15.93 -12.36
N ASP A 426 -7.97 -16.62 -11.89
CA ASP A 426 -7.07 -16.08 -10.88
C ASP A 426 -5.94 -15.28 -11.53
N VAL A 427 -5.51 -14.21 -10.85
CA VAL A 427 -4.34 -13.40 -11.24
C VAL A 427 -3.41 -13.26 -10.05
N ASP A 428 -2.11 -13.41 -10.29
CA ASP A 428 -1.15 -13.21 -9.21
C ASP A 428 -0.92 -11.71 -8.96
N PRO A 429 -0.83 -11.29 -7.70
CA PRO A 429 -0.38 -9.95 -7.35
C PRO A 429 1.12 -9.77 -7.68
N GLY A 430 1.50 -8.56 -8.06
CA GLY A 430 2.83 -8.17 -8.52
C GLY A 430 3.00 -8.18 -10.04
N GLN A 431 1.98 -8.59 -10.81
CA GLN A 431 2.05 -8.59 -12.28
C GLN A 431 1.93 -7.16 -12.85
N VAL A 432 2.83 -6.82 -13.76
CA VAL A 432 2.88 -5.51 -14.45
C VAL A 432 2.31 -5.65 -15.86
N GLY A 433 1.41 -4.75 -16.26
CA GLY A 433 0.81 -4.72 -17.59
C GLY A 433 -0.04 -5.94 -17.93
N TYR A 434 -0.72 -6.52 -16.95
CA TYR A 434 -1.62 -7.66 -17.13
C TYR A 434 -2.85 -7.28 -17.98
N GLU A 435 -3.23 -8.11 -18.95
CA GLU A 435 -4.43 -7.90 -19.78
C GLU A 435 -5.69 -8.23 -18.97
N ILE A 436 -6.35 -7.18 -18.45
CA ILE A 436 -7.55 -7.30 -17.63
C ILE A 436 -8.84 -7.35 -18.45
N TRP A 437 -8.79 -6.95 -19.72
CA TRP A 437 -9.90 -7.11 -20.64
C TRP A 437 -9.44 -7.01 -22.09
N ARG A 438 -9.80 -8.00 -22.90
CA ARG A 438 -9.65 -7.97 -24.36
C ARG A 438 -11.02 -7.98 -25.01
N PHE A 439 -11.22 -7.09 -25.96
CA PHE A 439 -12.48 -6.93 -26.68
C PHE A 439 -12.23 -6.52 -28.13
N THR A 440 -13.20 -6.76 -28.99
CA THR A 440 -13.17 -6.30 -30.38
C THR A 440 -13.84 -4.95 -30.50
N ALA A 441 -13.32 -4.10 -31.39
CA ALA A 441 -13.94 -2.88 -31.86
C ALA A 441 -14.23 -3.05 -33.35
N THR A 442 -15.51 -3.13 -33.71
CA THR A 442 -15.98 -3.35 -35.09
C THR A 442 -16.54 -2.07 -35.66
N THR A 443 -16.12 -1.71 -36.86
CA THR A 443 -16.55 -0.49 -37.55
C THR A 443 -17.16 -0.80 -38.91
N GLN A 444 -18.20 -0.07 -39.31
CA GLN A 444 -18.86 -0.23 -40.61
C GLN A 444 -19.25 1.14 -41.19
N SER A 445 -19.54 1.15 -42.49
CA SER A 445 -20.05 2.28 -43.30
C SER A 445 -19.10 3.49 -43.45
N GLN A 446 -18.56 4.03 -42.36
CA GLN A 446 -17.65 5.19 -42.36
C GLN A 446 -16.40 4.97 -41.51
N ASP A 447 -15.38 5.78 -41.79
CA ASP A 447 -14.23 5.90 -40.91
C ASP A 447 -14.68 6.61 -39.61
N VAL A 448 -14.25 6.10 -38.47
CA VAL A 448 -14.66 6.60 -37.15
C VAL A 448 -13.47 6.85 -36.24
N GLU A 449 -13.63 7.73 -35.26
CA GLU A 449 -12.59 8.07 -34.29
C GLU A 449 -13.06 7.79 -32.87
N LEU A 450 -12.25 7.05 -32.10
CA LEU A 450 -12.38 7.01 -30.64
C LEU A 450 -11.78 8.27 -30.04
N ARG A 451 -12.61 9.04 -29.33
CA ARG A 451 -12.19 10.27 -28.65
C ARG A 451 -12.11 10.11 -27.14
N SER A 452 -12.90 9.22 -26.56
CA SER A 452 -12.82 8.88 -25.13
C SER A 452 -13.51 7.55 -24.88
N ILE A 453 -12.95 6.75 -23.96
CA ILE A 453 -13.60 5.57 -23.40
C ILE A 453 -13.40 5.57 -21.88
N LYS A 454 -14.48 5.35 -21.13
CA LYS A 454 -14.47 5.29 -19.68
C LYS A 454 -14.86 3.89 -19.23
N PHE A 455 -13.95 3.25 -18.51
CA PHE A 455 -14.15 1.96 -17.89
C PHE A 455 -14.60 2.14 -16.45
N THR A 456 -15.58 1.36 -16.01
CA THR A 456 -15.91 1.19 -14.59
C THR A 456 -15.35 -0.13 -14.12
N LEU A 457 -14.61 -0.11 -13.02
CA LEU A 457 -14.08 -1.31 -12.40
C LEU A 457 -15.03 -1.77 -11.29
N ILE A 458 -15.50 -3.01 -11.39
CA ILE A 458 -16.47 -3.61 -10.48
C ILE A 458 -15.80 -4.75 -9.74
N GLY A 459 -16.04 -4.86 -8.43
CA GLY A 459 -15.55 -5.95 -7.61
C GLY A 459 -15.17 -5.50 -6.20
N SER A 460 -14.62 -6.42 -5.42
CA SER A 460 -14.21 -6.19 -4.02
C SER A 460 -12.82 -5.56 -3.86
N PHE A 461 -12.10 -5.31 -4.96
CA PHE A 461 -10.80 -4.62 -4.97
C PHE A 461 -10.86 -3.22 -4.31
N ASN A 462 -9.72 -2.82 -3.73
CA ASN A 462 -9.43 -1.43 -3.32
C ASN A 462 -8.74 -0.69 -4.47
N ILE A 463 -8.91 0.63 -4.55
CA ILE A 463 -8.28 1.47 -5.59
C ILE A 463 -6.76 1.27 -5.70
N ALA A 464 -6.06 1.01 -4.58
CA ALA A 464 -4.62 0.80 -4.57
C ALA A 464 -4.18 -0.58 -5.11
N ASP A 465 -5.09 -1.54 -5.23
CA ASP A 465 -4.80 -2.91 -5.69
C ASP A 465 -4.42 -2.94 -7.17
N LEU A 466 -4.90 -1.97 -7.97
CA LEU A 466 -4.72 -1.91 -9.41
C LEU A 466 -4.20 -0.53 -9.83
N LYS A 467 -3.19 -0.48 -10.68
CA LYS A 467 -2.58 0.77 -11.18
C LYS A 467 -2.27 0.73 -12.66
N ASN A 468 -1.86 1.88 -13.21
CA ASN A 468 -1.25 2.00 -14.53
C ASN A 468 -2.08 1.38 -15.67
N PHE A 469 -3.31 1.88 -15.83
CA PHE A 469 -4.23 1.41 -16.86
C PHE A 469 -3.86 1.96 -18.24
N ALA A 470 -3.76 1.08 -19.23
CA ALA A 470 -3.41 1.44 -20.60
C ALA A 470 -4.22 0.61 -21.61
N LEU A 471 -4.78 1.28 -22.61
CA LEU A 471 -5.51 0.64 -23.71
C LEU A 471 -4.56 0.44 -24.90
N TYR A 472 -4.60 -0.74 -25.53
CA TYR A 472 -3.76 -1.09 -26.68
C TYR A 472 -4.58 -1.58 -27.86
N ASP A 473 -4.11 -1.29 -29.08
CA ASP A 473 -4.42 -2.01 -30.32
C ASP A 473 -3.17 -2.79 -30.74
N GLY A 474 -3.17 -4.10 -30.51
CA GLY A 474 -1.96 -4.92 -30.65
C GLY A 474 -0.80 -4.38 -29.80
N GLY A 475 0.29 -3.95 -30.45
CA GLY A 475 1.44 -3.32 -29.79
C GLY A 475 1.35 -1.81 -29.59
N THR A 476 0.33 -1.15 -30.14
CA THR A 476 0.21 0.32 -30.14
C THR A 476 -0.67 0.78 -28.98
N GLN A 477 -0.14 1.63 -28.09
CA GLN A 477 -0.94 2.21 -27.01
C GLN A 477 -1.88 3.30 -27.55
N ILE A 478 -3.13 3.28 -27.10
CA ILE A 478 -4.16 4.28 -27.37
C ILE A 478 -4.25 5.23 -26.18
N GLY A 479 -3.90 6.50 -26.39
CA GLY A 479 -3.82 7.49 -25.32
C GLY A 479 -2.64 7.26 -24.37
N THR A 480 -2.68 7.90 -23.20
CA THR A 480 -1.63 7.78 -22.17
C THR A 480 -2.06 6.81 -21.07
N THR A 481 -1.08 6.24 -20.37
CA THR A 481 -1.34 5.43 -19.17
C THR A 481 -2.00 6.27 -18.08
N VAL A 482 -3.07 5.74 -17.48
CA VAL A 482 -3.77 6.33 -16.33
C VAL A 482 -3.24 5.66 -15.07
N ALA A 483 -2.48 6.40 -14.27
CA ALA A 483 -1.74 5.84 -13.13
C ALA A 483 -2.66 5.29 -12.02
N ASP A 484 -3.72 6.03 -11.69
CA ASP A 484 -4.62 5.71 -10.58
C ASP A 484 -6.09 5.71 -11.01
N ILE A 485 -6.90 4.92 -10.31
CA ILE A 485 -8.35 4.86 -10.51
C ILE A 485 -9.00 6.06 -9.82
N ALA A 486 -10.02 6.65 -10.44
CA ALA A 486 -10.83 7.68 -9.81
C ALA A 486 -11.60 7.16 -8.59
N ALA A 487 -12.01 8.06 -7.69
CA ALA A 487 -12.71 7.71 -6.46
C ALA A 487 -14.04 6.97 -6.69
N ASP A 488 -14.66 7.17 -7.85
CA ASP A 488 -15.88 6.49 -8.30
C ASP A 488 -15.60 5.12 -8.98
N LYS A 489 -14.38 4.60 -8.86
CA LYS A 489 -13.89 3.36 -9.48
C LYS A 489 -13.87 3.38 -11.01
N THR A 490 -13.75 4.56 -11.63
CA THR A 490 -13.63 4.69 -13.08
C THR A 490 -12.20 4.99 -13.56
N VAL A 491 -11.93 4.60 -14.80
CA VAL A 491 -10.69 4.89 -15.54
C VAL A 491 -11.08 5.44 -16.91
N THR A 492 -10.68 6.66 -17.21
CA THR A 492 -10.99 7.30 -18.51
C THR A 492 -9.75 7.39 -19.38
N ILE A 493 -9.79 6.79 -20.56
CA ILE A 493 -8.75 6.91 -21.59
C ILE A 493 -9.22 7.92 -22.64
N LYS A 494 -8.54 9.07 -22.71
CA LYS A 494 -8.79 10.14 -23.69
C LYS A 494 -7.51 10.37 -24.52
N PRO A 495 -7.42 9.82 -25.74
CA PRO A 495 -6.28 10.08 -26.62
C PRO A 495 -6.10 11.58 -26.91
N ALA A 496 -4.86 12.07 -26.85
CA ALA A 496 -4.55 13.46 -27.20
C ALA A 496 -4.86 13.76 -28.68
N VAL A 497 -4.67 12.76 -29.54
CA VAL A 497 -5.12 12.75 -30.93
C VAL A 497 -6.19 11.66 -31.05
N PRO A 498 -7.40 11.95 -31.57
CA PRO A 498 -8.45 10.96 -31.77
C PRO A 498 -7.92 9.72 -32.50
N TYR A 499 -8.26 8.53 -31.98
CA TYR A 499 -7.75 7.28 -32.53
C TYR A 499 -8.66 6.78 -33.65
N ALA A 500 -8.15 6.75 -34.88
CA ALA A 500 -8.93 6.43 -36.06
C ALA A 500 -9.06 4.92 -36.31
N PHE A 501 -10.27 4.52 -36.71
CA PHE A 501 -10.61 3.21 -37.24
C PHE A 501 -11.07 3.38 -38.69
N THR A 502 -10.50 2.60 -39.60
CA THR A 502 -10.95 2.55 -41.00
C THR A 502 -12.25 1.78 -41.09
N LYS A 503 -13.18 2.23 -41.93
CA LYS A 503 -14.46 1.54 -42.15
C LYS A 503 -14.30 0.06 -42.50
N GLY A 504 -15.22 -0.76 -42.02
CA GLY A 504 -15.25 -2.20 -42.29
C GLY A 504 -14.17 -3.01 -41.56
N THR A 505 -13.46 -2.42 -40.60
CA THR A 505 -12.41 -3.11 -39.84
C THR A 505 -12.91 -3.63 -38.51
N VAL A 506 -12.34 -4.77 -38.10
CA VAL A 506 -12.43 -5.30 -36.74
C VAL A 506 -11.03 -5.22 -36.14
N LYS A 507 -10.90 -4.49 -35.03
CA LYS A 507 -9.67 -4.42 -34.25
C LYS A 507 -9.83 -5.15 -32.93
N THR A 508 -8.75 -5.73 -32.42
CA THR A 508 -8.73 -6.35 -31.08
C THR A 508 -7.98 -5.43 -30.13
N LEU A 509 -8.72 -4.88 -29.18
CA LEU A 509 -8.21 -3.96 -28.19
C LEU A 509 -7.99 -4.67 -26.85
N SER A 510 -6.95 -4.26 -26.13
CA SER A 510 -6.56 -4.82 -24.83
C SER A 510 -6.42 -3.72 -23.79
N LEU A 511 -7.26 -3.74 -22.76
CA LEU A 511 -7.07 -2.95 -21.55
C LEU A 511 -6.12 -3.71 -20.62
N LYS A 512 -5.01 -3.06 -20.27
CA LYS A 512 -3.98 -3.59 -19.38
C LYS A 512 -3.89 -2.78 -18.09
N ALA A 513 -3.53 -3.42 -16.99
CA ALA A 513 -3.27 -2.79 -15.70
C ALA A 513 -2.21 -3.56 -14.91
N ASP A 514 -1.58 -2.91 -13.95
CA ASP A 514 -0.72 -3.54 -12.96
C ASP A 514 -1.57 -4.08 -11.81
N ILE A 515 -1.34 -5.34 -11.42
CA ILE A 515 -1.92 -5.94 -10.22
C ILE A 515 -0.93 -5.71 -9.09
N VAL A 516 -1.10 -4.63 -8.33
CA VAL A 516 -0.10 -4.17 -7.35
C VAL A 516 -0.21 -4.93 -6.03
N SER A 517 -1.43 -5.07 -5.52
CA SER A 517 -1.74 -5.71 -4.24
C SER A 517 -3.14 -6.31 -4.26
N GLY A 518 -3.57 -6.82 -3.12
CA GLY A 518 -4.87 -7.45 -2.96
C GLY A 518 -4.70 -8.94 -2.76
N SER A 519 -5.67 -9.52 -2.07
CA SER A 519 -5.69 -10.94 -1.76
C SER A 519 -7.15 -11.35 -1.67
N THR A 520 -7.52 -12.39 -2.42
CA THR A 520 -8.88 -12.92 -2.56
C THR A 520 -9.92 -11.88 -2.99
N ARG A 521 -9.49 -10.81 -3.67
CA ARG A 521 -10.37 -9.71 -4.11
C ARG A 521 -10.68 -9.84 -5.58
N THR A 522 -11.90 -9.50 -5.95
CA THR A 522 -12.35 -9.60 -7.33
C THR A 522 -12.33 -8.26 -8.04
N PHE A 523 -12.08 -8.30 -9.35
CA PHE A 523 -12.31 -7.15 -10.22
C PHE A 523 -12.69 -7.58 -11.65
N ARG A 524 -13.45 -6.73 -12.32
CA ARG A 524 -13.67 -6.75 -13.78
C ARG A 524 -13.86 -5.33 -14.30
N ALA A 525 -13.53 -5.10 -15.56
CA ALA A 525 -13.83 -3.85 -16.24
C ALA A 525 -15.17 -3.94 -17.00
N SER A 526 -15.87 -2.81 -17.12
CA SER A 526 -17.08 -2.69 -17.93
C SER A 526 -17.28 -1.27 -18.46
N LEU A 527 -18.17 -1.11 -19.44
CA LEU A 527 -18.78 0.17 -19.81
C LEU A 527 -20.22 0.15 -19.31
N GLN A 528 -20.60 1.14 -18.50
CA GLN A 528 -21.86 1.13 -17.77
C GLN A 528 -22.96 1.94 -18.45
N ASN A 529 -22.59 2.95 -19.24
CA ASN A 529 -23.51 3.91 -19.84
C ASN A 529 -23.13 4.23 -21.29
N ALA A 530 -24.11 4.67 -22.08
CA ALA A 530 -23.88 5.14 -23.46
C ALA A 530 -22.84 6.27 -23.54
N GLY A 531 -22.85 7.20 -22.57
CA GLY A 531 -21.89 8.30 -22.48
C GLY A 531 -20.46 7.90 -22.09
N ASP A 532 -20.23 6.63 -21.74
CA ASP A 532 -18.88 6.14 -21.42
C ASP A 532 -18.03 5.93 -22.68
N LEU A 533 -18.64 5.97 -23.87
CA LEU A 533 -17.98 5.80 -25.15
C LEU A 533 -18.26 7.00 -26.07
N ILE A 534 -17.20 7.70 -26.48
CA ILE A 534 -17.30 8.86 -27.38
C ILE A 534 -16.67 8.52 -28.73
N ILE A 535 -17.51 8.16 -29.69
CA ILE A 535 -17.13 7.84 -31.07
C ILE A 535 -17.61 8.92 -32.02
N TYR A 536 -16.78 9.29 -32.99
CA TYR A 536 -17.06 10.32 -33.97
C TYR A 536 -16.98 9.76 -35.40
N ASP A 537 -18.04 9.95 -36.17
CA ASP A 537 -18.10 9.67 -37.62
C ASP A 537 -17.39 10.78 -38.39
N LYS A 538 -16.41 10.41 -39.22
CA LYS A 538 -15.64 11.38 -40.02
C LYS A 538 -16.33 11.79 -41.32
N GLY A 539 -17.21 10.95 -41.87
CA GLY A 539 -17.94 11.21 -43.11
C GLY A 539 -19.01 12.28 -42.92
N TYR A 540 -19.81 12.14 -41.87
CA TYR A 540 -20.89 13.07 -41.54
C TYR A 540 -20.53 14.12 -40.50
N GLY A 541 -19.41 13.95 -39.79
CA GLY A 541 -18.96 14.90 -38.78
C GLY A 541 -19.80 14.91 -37.51
N VAL A 542 -20.35 13.75 -37.12
CA VAL A 542 -21.29 13.59 -36.00
C VAL A 542 -20.83 12.54 -34.99
N PHE A 543 -21.31 12.60 -33.75
CA PHE A 543 -21.06 11.54 -32.78
C PHE A 543 -22.02 10.37 -32.99
N LEU A 544 -21.56 9.17 -32.65
CA LEU A 544 -22.30 7.92 -32.85
C LEU A 544 -22.62 7.26 -31.52
N LYS A 545 -23.80 6.63 -31.44
CA LYS A 545 -24.13 5.69 -30.37
C LYS A 545 -23.32 4.41 -30.56
N HIS A 546 -23.09 3.69 -29.46
CA HIS A 546 -22.69 2.29 -29.55
C HIS A 546 -23.71 1.51 -30.41
N ASN A 547 -23.22 0.74 -31.36
CA ASN A 547 -24.05 -0.04 -32.27
C ASN A 547 -24.75 -1.18 -31.52
N GLY A 548 -26.08 -1.09 -31.37
CA GLY A 548 -26.89 -1.99 -30.55
C GLY A 548 -28.26 -1.39 -30.27
N LEU A 549 -29.01 -1.96 -29.33
CA LEU A 549 -30.35 -1.46 -28.95
C LEU A 549 -30.31 -0.03 -28.39
N ASP A 550 -31.43 0.68 -28.49
CA ASP A 550 -31.58 2.04 -27.93
C ASP A 550 -31.35 2.10 -26.41
N SER A 551 -31.75 1.05 -25.69
CA SER A 551 -31.34 0.85 -24.31
C SER A 551 -29.89 0.37 -24.28
N PHE A 552 -29.00 1.17 -23.69
CA PHE A 552 -27.60 0.78 -23.54
C PHE A 552 -27.49 -0.46 -22.66
N ALA A 553 -26.99 -1.55 -23.23
CA ALA A 553 -26.61 -2.74 -22.48
C ALA A 553 -25.18 -2.56 -21.96
N VAL A 554 -24.96 -2.90 -20.69
CA VAL A 554 -23.61 -2.93 -20.11
C VAL A 554 -22.72 -3.81 -20.98
N VAL A 555 -21.59 -3.25 -21.43
CA VAL A 555 -20.57 -4.01 -22.14
C VAL A 555 -19.53 -4.46 -21.12
N SER A 556 -19.40 -5.77 -20.93
CA SER A 556 -18.43 -6.35 -19.99
C SER A 556 -17.95 -7.70 -20.52
N PRO A 557 -16.97 -8.33 -19.86
CA PRO A 557 -16.58 -9.72 -20.12
C PRO A 557 -17.70 -10.77 -19.97
N GLY A 558 -18.89 -10.35 -19.54
CA GLY A 558 -20.02 -11.16 -19.10
C GLY A 558 -20.47 -10.71 -17.71
N ALA A 559 -21.73 -10.95 -17.36
CA ALA A 559 -22.21 -10.67 -16.01
C ALA A 559 -21.65 -11.73 -15.06
N GLY A 560 -20.88 -11.30 -14.06
CA GLY A 560 -20.32 -12.19 -13.03
C GLY A 560 -19.08 -12.97 -13.43
N ILE A 561 -18.42 -12.60 -14.54
CA ILE A 561 -17.07 -13.08 -14.85
C ILE A 561 -16.07 -12.09 -14.25
N ASP A 562 -15.36 -12.53 -13.21
CA ASP A 562 -14.41 -11.73 -12.45
C ASP A 562 -13.00 -12.34 -12.48
N TYR A 563 -11.98 -11.47 -12.46
CA TYR A 563 -10.66 -11.89 -12.01
C TYR A 563 -10.61 -11.90 -10.50
N THR A 564 -10.03 -12.94 -9.90
CA THR A 564 -9.72 -12.98 -8.46
C THR A 564 -8.22 -12.79 -8.28
N ILE A 565 -7.83 -11.79 -7.52
CA ILE A 565 -6.43 -11.61 -7.11
C ILE A 565 -6.10 -12.76 -6.15
N ALA A 566 -5.18 -13.63 -6.56
CA ALA A 566 -4.77 -14.80 -5.81
C ALA A 566 -4.30 -14.41 -4.41
N SER A 567 -4.42 -15.35 -3.46
CA SER A 567 -3.91 -15.13 -2.10
C SER A 567 -2.42 -14.82 -2.13
N GLY A 568 -1.92 -14.04 -1.17
CA GLY A 568 -0.52 -13.67 -1.18
C GLY A 568 0.43 -14.84 -1.07
N SER A 569 1.61 -14.67 -1.66
CA SER A 569 2.69 -15.65 -1.66
C SER A 569 3.91 -15.14 -0.90
N LEU A 570 4.75 -16.06 -0.44
CA LEU A 570 6.04 -15.76 0.16
C LEU A 570 7.13 -16.37 -0.71
N SER A 571 8.16 -15.58 -1.02
CA SER A 571 9.34 -16.06 -1.76
C SER A 571 10.60 -15.72 -0.98
N MET A 572 11.56 -16.65 -1.02
CA MET A 572 12.86 -16.49 -0.37
C MET A 572 13.98 -16.77 -1.37
N SER A 573 15.13 -16.11 -1.20
CA SER A 573 16.35 -16.37 -1.98
C SER A 573 17.60 -16.02 -1.16
N VAL A 574 18.75 -16.62 -1.48
CA VAL A 574 20.03 -16.22 -0.90
C VAL A 574 20.38 -14.81 -1.38
N ALA A 575 20.70 -13.90 -0.45
CA ALA A 575 21.06 -12.53 -0.81
C ALA A 575 22.42 -12.50 -1.52
N VAL A 576 22.58 -11.57 -2.48
CA VAL A 576 23.82 -11.45 -3.27
C VAL A 576 25.02 -11.07 -2.42
N ASP A 577 24.79 -10.39 -1.31
CA ASP A 577 25.77 -9.95 -0.31
C ASP A 577 25.85 -10.91 0.90
N SER A 578 25.29 -12.12 0.78
CA SER A 578 25.54 -13.21 1.73
C SER A 578 27.04 -13.59 1.70
N PRO A 579 27.70 -13.78 2.86
CA PRO A 579 29.15 -13.88 2.94
C PRO A 579 29.72 -15.10 2.21
N THR A 580 30.97 -15.01 1.79
CA THR A 580 31.75 -16.10 1.19
C THR A 580 33.20 -16.03 1.65
N GLY A 581 33.93 -17.14 1.54
CA GLY A 581 35.36 -17.17 1.79
C GLY A 581 35.71 -17.66 3.19
N ASN A 582 36.83 -17.18 3.72
CA ASN A 582 37.38 -17.69 4.96
C ASN A 582 36.81 -16.95 6.19
N ILE A 583 36.56 -17.70 7.25
CA ILE A 583 36.25 -17.21 8.59
C ILE A 583 37.23 -17.83 9.59
N ALA A 584 37.61 -17.09 10.62
CA ALA A 584 38.55 -17.57 11.62
C ALA A 584 37.90 -18.57 12.58
N SER A 585 38.71 -19.48 13.13
CA SER A 585 38.24 -20.59 13.98
C SER A 585 37.75 -20.17 15.37
N SER A 586 38.00 -18.94 15.81
CA SER A 586 37.64 -18.46 17.15
C SER A 586 37.13 -17.02 17.14
N THR A 587 36.04 -16.76 16.42
CA THR A 587 35.45 -15.42 16.27
C THR A 587 34.00 -15.38 16.73
N THR A 588 33.61 -14.31 17.41
CA THR A 588 32.25 -14.08 17.87
C THR A 588 31.44 -13.22 16.89
N GLY A 589 30.12 -13.44 16.84
CA GLY A 589 29.19 -12.63 16.06
C GLY A 589 29.36 -12.72 14.55
N VAL A 590 29.94 -13.81 14.04
CA VAL A 590 30.19 -14.04 12.62
C VAL A 590 28.87 -14.08 11.86
N LEU A 591 28.80 -13.32 10.76
CA LEU A 591 27.73 -13.41 9.78
C LEU A 591 27.90 -14.71 8.99
N LEU A 592 26.91 -15.59 9.04
CA LEU A 592 26.96 -16.89 8.35
C LEU A 592 26.18 -16.87 7.05
N SER A 593 24.96 -16.33 7.09
CA SER A 593 24.06 -16.30 5.92
C SER A 593 23.15 -15.08 5.94
N LYS A 594 22.81 -14.62 4.74
CA LYS A 594 21.79 -13.60 4.48
C LYS A 594 20.81 -14.07 3.40
N PHE A 595 19.51 -13.93 3.66
CA PHE A 595 18.43 -14.30 2.74
C PHE A 595 17.49 -13.12 2.50
N ASN A 596 17.06 -12.93 1.26
CA ASN A 596 16.00 -12.00 0.89
C ASN A 596 14.64 -12.70 1.03
N VAL A 597 13.68 -12.04 1.66
CA VAL A 597 12.31 -12.52 1.87
C VAL A 597 11.33 -11.50 1.33
N LYS A 598 10.45 -11.93 0.42
CA LYS A 598 9.47 -11.07 -0.24
C LYS A 598 8.07 -11.66 -0.13
N ALA A 599 7.13 -10.84 0.32
CA ALA A 599 5.71 -11.13 0.28
C ALA A 599 5.08 -10.44 -0.95
N ASN A 600 4.21 -11.16 -1.67
CA ASN A 600 3.44 -10.62 -2.78
C ASN A 600 1.95 -10.65 -2.44
N GLY A 601 1.18 -9.64 -2.87
CA GLY A 601 -0.27 -9.55 -2.67
C GLY A 601 -0.71 -8.99 -1.34
N GLU A 602 -0.18 -9.53 -0.25
CA GLU A 602 -0.51 -9.10 1.11
C GLU A 602 0.70 -9.17 2.03
N ASP A 603 0.61 -8.48 3.17
CA ASP A 603 1.57 -8.62 4.24
C ASP A 603 1.53 -10.05 4.80
N VAL A 604 2.70 -10.68 4.91
CA VAL A 604 2.83 -12.05 5.42
C VAL A 604 3.48 -12.02 6.80
N LYS A 605 2.78 -12.55 7.79
CA LYS A 605 3.30 -12.80 9.13
C LYS A 605 4.06 -14.10 9.15
N ILE A 606 5.34 -14.05 9.49
CA ILE A 606 6.15 -15.24 9.73
C ILE A 606 6.11 -15.55 11.23
N THR A 607 5.61 -16.74 11.57
CA THR A 607 5.45 -17.20 12.96
C THR A 607 6.61 -18.06 13.43
N THR A 608 7.20 -18.84 12.53
CA THR A 608 8.42 -19.60 12.80
C THR A 608 9.34 -19.58 11.61
N ILE A 609 10.64 -19.57 11.89
CA ILE A 609 11.71 -19.93 10.96
C ILE A 609 12.49 -21.04 11.63
N THR A 610 12.73 -22.12 10.91
CA THR A 610 13.64 -23.18 11.31
C THR A 610 14.95 -22.94 10.59
N VAL A 611 16.05 -22.88 11.33
CA VAL A 611 17.40 -22.78 10.80
C VAL A 611 18.20 -23.99 11.23
N ASP A 612 19.18 -24.36 10.43
CA ASP A 612 20.17 -25.37 10.78
C ASP A 612 21.57 -24.88 10.38
N CYS A 613 22.57 -25.67 10.72
CA CYS A 613 23.88 -25.53 10.09
C CYS A 613 24.43 -26.91 9.72
N THR A 614 25.26 -26.94 8.68
CA THR A 614 25.95 -28.14 8.26
C THR A 614 27.44 -27.84 8.10
N ASN A 615 28.28 -28.69 8.70
CA ASN A 615 29.72 -28.65 8.58
C ASN A 615 30.25 -29.87 7.83
N SER A 616 31.35 -29.71 7.08
CA SER A 616 31.98 -30.77 6.26
C SER A 616 32.33 -32.05 7.01
N THR A 617 32.46 -32.01 8.35
CA THR A 617 32.76 -33.19 9.18
C THR A 617 31.66 -33.55 10.16
N SER A 618 30.55 -32.79 10.18
CA SER A 618 29.44 -32.93 11.14
C SER A 618 29.85 -32.92 12.63
N ALA A 619 31.08 -32.50 12.95
CA ALA A 619 31.64 -32.57 14.30
C ALA A 619 31.70 -31.20 14.98
N ARG A 620 31.24 -30.14 14.31
CA ARG A 620 31.36 -28.77 14.81
C ARG A 620 30.10 -28.32 15.52
N THR A 621 30.30 -27.58 16.59
CA THR A 621 29.23 -26.89 17.33
C THR A 621 29.44 -25.40 17.26
N LEU A 622 28.40 -24.68 16.84
CA LEU A 622 28.35 -23.23 16.91
C LEU A 622 27.67 -22.80 18.22
N VAL A 623 28.10 -21.67 18.77
CA VAL A 623 27.50 -21.13 20.00
C VAL A 623 26.90 -19.75 19.76
N ASN A 624 25.97 -19.35 20.63
CA ASN A 624 25.28 -18.06 20.55
C ASN A 624 24.63 -17.76 19.18
N LEU A 625 24.00 -18.77 18.57
CA LEU A 625 23.29 -18.62 17.31
C LEU A 625 22.10 -17.66 17.44
N LYS A 626 21.96 -16.74 16.49
CA LYS A 626 20.93 -15.70 16.48
C LYS A 626 20.37 -15.53 15.07
N VAL A 627 19.06 -15.34 15.01
CA VAL A 627 18.34 -14.98 13.80
C VAL A 627 17.86 -13.54 13.92
N LEU A 628 18.18 -12.73 12.91
CA LEU A 628 17.80 -11.32 12.82
C LEU A 628 16.95 -11.09 11.57
N ALA A 629 15.89 -10.30 11.70
CA ALA A 629 15.16 -9.73 10.58
C ALA A 629 15.48 -8.24 10.50
N ASP A 630 15.89 -7.76 9.32
CA ASP A 630 16.17 -6.36 9.05
C ASP A 630 17.14 -5.74 10.09
N GLY A 631 18.13 -6.53 10.51
CA GLY A 631 19.15 -6.14 11.50
C GLY A 631 18.73 -6.27 12.97
N THR A 632 17.47 -6.61 13.27
CA THR A 632 16.96 -6.79 14.64
C THR A 632 16.77 -8.26 14.97
N GLN A 633 17.24 -8.70 16.13
CA GLN A 633 17.04 -10.09 16.58
C GLN A 633 15.54 -10.37 16.83
N ILE A 634 15.00 -11.40 16.19
CA ILE A 634 13.55 -11.71 16.23
C ILE A 634 13.15 -12.79 17.24
N GLY A 635 14.10 -13.61 17.70
CA GLY A 635 13.83 -14.69 18.65
C GLY A 635 14.98 -14.99 19.61
N THR A 636 14.86 -16.10 20.33
CA THR A 636 15.84 -16.54 21.32
C THR A 636 17.22 -16.79 20.70
N THR A 637 18.26 -16.67 21.52
CA THR A 637 19.63 -17.08 21.15
C THR A 637 19.79 -18.56 21.47
N GLN A 638 20.33 -19.35 20.56
CA GLN A 638 20.71 -20.73 20.84
C GLN A 638 22.11 -20.78 21.42
N SER A 639 22.24 -21.35 22.62
CA SER A 639 23.54 -21.41 23.32
C SER A 639 24.53 -22.33 22.61
N SER A 640 24.04 -23.42 22.00
CA SER A 640 24.86 -24.42 21.32
C SER A 640 24.02 -25.15 20.27
N LEU A 641 24.52 -25.24 19.03
CA LEU A 641 23.91 -26.03 17.94
C LEU A 641 24.99 -26.86 17.23
N ALA A 642 24.77 -28.17 17.11
CA ALA A 642 25.62 -29.04 16.31
C ALA A 642 25.36 -28.76 14.81
N CYS A 643 26.42 -28.65 14.03
CA CYS A 643 26.31 -28.45 12.58
C CYS A 643 26.29 -29.77 11.81
N ASP A 644 25.31 -30.59 12.13
CA ASP A 644 25.00 -31.88 11.52
C ASP A 644 23.65 -31.87 10.79
N GLY A 645 23.09 -30.67 10.52
CA GLY A 645 21.75 -30.49 9.97
C GLY A 645 20.64 -30.53 11.01
N THR A 646 20.95 -30.45 12.32
CA THR A 646 19.93 -30.35 13.36
C THR A 646 19.13 -29.05 13.25
N ASP A 647 17.82 -29.20 13.08
CA ASP A 647 16.85 -28.11 13.05
C ASP A 647 16.77 -27.37 14.40
N TRP A 648 16.77 -26.04 14.32
CA TRP A 648 16.50 -25.15 15.43
C TRP A 648 15.50 -24.06 15.03
N ALA A 649 14.39 -23.97 15.76
CA ALA A 649 13.42 -22.89 15.62
C ALA A 649 13.53 -21.92 16.81
N PRO A 650 14.07 -20.69 16.65
CA PRO A 650 14.04 -19.68 17.71
C PRO A 650 12.61 -19.31 18.11
N THR A 651 12.36 -19.18 19.41
CA THR A 651 11.09 -18.65 19.92
C THR A 651 11.06 -17.16 19.66
N PHE A 652 10.14 -16.69 18.82
CA PHE A 652 10.04 -15.28 18.49
C PHE A 652 9.55 -14.46 19.70
N GLY A 653 10.27 -13.39 20.03
CA GLY A 653 9.87 -12.44 21.07
C GLY A 653 8.94 -11.35 20.56
N SER A 654 8.85 -11.19 19.23
CA SER A 654 8.00 -10.21 18.55
C SER A 654 7.49 -10.78 17.22
N THR A 655 6.43 -10.20 16.67
CA THR A 655 5.89 -10.65 15.38
C THR A 655 6.73 -10.09 14.23
N TRP A 656 7.24 -10.97 13.36
CA TRP A 656 7.88 -10.55 12.11
C TRP A 656 6.86 -10.52 10.97
N ILE A 657 6.67 -9.35 10.36
CA ILE A 657 5.76 -9.14 9.23
C ILE A 657 6.60 -8.69 8.04
N VAL A 658 6.59 -9.48 6.97
CA VAL A 658 7.17 -9.11 5.67
C VAL A 658 6.10 -8.33 4.90
N ARG A 659 6.37 -7.06 4.61
CA ARG A 659 5.40 -6.18 3.96
C ARG A 659 5.34 -6.44 2.46
N ALA A 660 4.12 -6.48 1.91
CA ALA A 660 3.93 -6.66 0.47
C ALA A 660 4.68 -5.58 -0.32
N GLY A 661 5.33 -5.99 -1.42
CA GLY A 661 6.07 -5.07 -2.29
C GLY A 661 7.43 -4.60 -1.72
N THR A 662 7.86 -5.11 -0.57
CA THR A 662 9.18 -4.84 0.02
C THR A 662 10.04 -6.10 0.11
N THR A 663 11.35 -5.93 0.24
CA THR A 663 12.30 -7.02 0.50
C THR A 663 12.80 -6.90 1.93
N SER A 664 12.41 -7.84 2.79
CA SER A 664 13.01 -8.00 4.12
C SER A 664 14.25 -8.90 4.04
N VAL A 665 15.15 -8.74 5.00
CA VAL A 665 16.42 -9.46 5.05
C VAL A 665 16.50 -10.31 6.32
N LEU A 666 16.57 -11.63 6.15
CA LEU A 666 16.85 -12.58 7.22
C LEU A 666 18.37 -12.79 7.32
N THR A 667 18.91 -12.73 8.54
CA THR A 667 20.34 -12.88 8.81
C THR A 667 20.57 -13.91 9.90
N ILE A 668 21.53 -14.81 9.70
CA ILE A 668 21.97 -15.79 10.70
C ILE A 668 23.38 -15.42 11.15
N LYS A 669 23.57 -15.29 12.48
CA LYS A 669 24.86 -15.04 13.12
C LYS A 669 25.16 -16.07 14.20
N ALA A 670 26.44 -16.36 14.42
CA ALA A 670 26.89 -17.22 15.50
C ALA A 670 28.32 -16.89 15.92
N ASP A 671 28.75 -17.47 17.03
CA ASP A 671 30.16 -17.55 17.40
C ASP A 671 30.75 -18.87 16.91
N ILE A 672 31.92 -18.79 16.27
CA ILE A 672 32.73 -19.93 15.89
C ILE A 672 33.63 -20.28 17.08
N THR A 673 33.62 -21.55 17.46
CA THR A 673 34.21 -22.06 18.69
C THR A 673 35.16 -23.23 18.39
N GLY A 674 36.28 -23.30 19.13
CA GLY A 674 37.30 -24.36 19.06
C GLY A 674 38.47 -24.08 18.11
N SER A 675 39.58 -24.82 18.26
CA SER A 675 40.72 -24.79 17.32
C SER A 675 40.53 -25.81 16.20
N SER A 676 40.77 -25.43 14.95
CA SER A 676 40.81 -26.36 13.81
C SER A 676 42.22 -26.43 13.25
N SER A 677 42.84 -27.61 13.24
CA SER A 677 44.16 -27.81 12.61
C SER A 677 44.09 -27.99 11.08
N ALA A 678 42.90 -28.24 10.53
CA ALA A 678 42.62 -28.35 9.10
C ALA A 678 41.39 -27.52 8.71
N ALA A 679 41.36 -27.02 7.46
CA ALA A 679 40.24 -26.25 6.94
C ALA A 679 38.94 -27.08 6.94
N GLN A 680 37.85 -26.51 7.47
CA GLN A 680 36.52 -27.12 7.47
C GLN A 680 35.54 -26.16 6.81
N THR A 681 34.47 -26.65 6.19
CA THR A 681 33.45 -25.76 5.62
C THR A 681 32.18 -25.77 6.46
N VAL A 682 31.50 -24.63 6.57
CA VAL A 682 30.21 -24.49 7.24
C VAL A 682 29.26 -23.64 6.41
N HIS A 683 27.98 -23.95 6.45
CA HIS A 683 26.90 -23.11 5.95
C HIS A 683 25.75 -23.14 6.97
N ALA A 684 24.99 -22.05 7.01
CA ALA A 684 23.81 -21.92 7.86
C ALA A 684 22.58 -21.71 6.98
N ASP A 685 21.55 -22.50 7.20
CA ASP A 685 20.46 -22.68 6.27
C ASP A 685 19.13 -22.25 6.89
N VAL A 686 18.15 -22.05 6.02
CA VAL A 686 16.74 -22.05 6.42
C VAL A 686 16.19 -23.42 6.05
N ALA A 687 15.78 -24.20 7.04
CA ALA A 687 15.16 -25.51 6.84
C ALA A 687 13.67 -25.41 6.51
N GLY A 688 13.03 -24.29 6.88
CA GLY A 688 11.62 -24.03 6.62
C GLY A 688 11.01 -23.10 7.66
N GLY A 689 9.69 -23.18 7.83
CA GLY A 689 8.98 -22.34 8.80
C GLY A 689 7.48 -22.33 8.59
N THR A 690 6.81 -21.47 9.35
CA THR A 690 5.37 -21.23 9.24
C THR A 690 5.12 -19.75 9.00
N ALA A 691 4.20 -19.47 8.08
CA ALA A 691 3.79 -18.13 7.74
C ALA A 691 2.28 -18.08 7.48
N GLN A 692 1.71 -16.90 7.62
CA GLN A 692 0.29 -16.63 7.40
C GLN A 692 0.09 -15.26 6.76
N GLY A 693 -0.70 -15.20 5.67
CA GLY A 693 -1.16 -13.94 5.10
C GLY A 693 -2.10 -13.21 6.07
N LEU A 694 -1.92 -11.91 6.27
CA LEU A 694 -2.71 -11.14 7.23
C LEU A 694 -4.15 -10.86 6.79
N THR A 695 -4.43 -10.96 5.48
CA THR A 695 -5.75 -10.72 4.88
C THR A 695 -6.44 -12.03 4.52
N SER A 696 -5.78 -12.90 3.76
CA SER A 696 -6.38 -14.18 3.33
C SER A 696 -6.40 -15.25 4.42
N LEU A 697 -5.53 -15.11 5.43
CA LEU A 697 -5.21 -16.16 6.40
C LEU A 697 -4.64 -17.44 5.77
N ASN A 698 -4.30 -17.42 4.47
CA ASN A 698 -3.60 -18.50 3.80
C ASN A 698 -2.23 -18.74 4.45
N ALA A 699 -1.72 -19.96 4.39
CA ALA A 699 -0.43 -20.34 4.93
C ALA A 699 0.60 -20.49 3.79
N PRO A 700 1.23 -19.38 3.32
CA PRO A 700 2.25 -19.46 2.28
C PRO A 700 3.47 -20.25 2.78
N THR A 701 4.10 -20.99 1.88
CA THR A 701 5.25 -21.82 2.19
C THR A 701 6.48 -20.98 2.50
N VAL A 702 7.18 -21.32 3.59
CA VAL A 702 8.55 -20.84 3.86
C VAL A 702 9.51 -21.85 3.24
N SER A 703 10.11 -21.52 2.11
CA SER A 703 10.99 -22.43 1.37
C SER A 703 12.32 -22.67 2.10
N ALA A 704 12.78 -23.92 2.10
CA ALA A 704 14.13 -24.24 2.54
C ALA A 704 15.18 -23.64 1.58
N LEU A 705 16.27 -23.12 2.13
CA LEU A 705 17.36 -22.51 1.38
C LEU A 705 18.70 -22.78 2.05
N VAL A 706 19.64 -23.25 1.25
CA VAL A 706 21.02 -23.47 1.66
C VAL A 706 21.79 -22.16 1.58
N GLY A 707 22.44 -21.77 2.67
CA GLY A 707 23.33 -20.64 2.75
C GLY A 707 24.59 -20.82 1.89
N ARG A 708 25.41 -19.77 1.82
CA ARG A 708 26.70 -19.88 1.11
C ARG A 708 27.70 -20.63 1.98
N THR A 709 28.56 -21.42 1.34
CA THR A 709 29.64 -22.13 2.03
C THR A 709 30.75 -21.18 2.47
N LEU A 710 31.07 -21.20 3.76
CA LEU A 710 32.20 -20.52 4.39
C LEU A 710 33.27 -21.55 4.76
N THR A 711 34.54 -21.16 4.67
CA THR A 711 35.67 -22.00 5.08
C THR A 711 36.22 -21.52 6.42
N ILE A 712 36.10 -22.34 7.45
CA ILE A 712 36.79 -22.13 8.72
C ILE A 712 38.27 -22.42 8.48
N ALA A 713 39.09 -21.40 8.58
CA ALA A 713 40.53 -21.48 8.38
C ALA A 713 41.29 -21.09 9.65
N ALA A 714 42.42 -21.75 9.88
CA ALA A 714 43.31 -21.44 11.00
C ALA A 714 44.25 -20.28 10.65
N GLY A 715 44.66 -19.51 11.66
CA GLY A 715 45.78 -18.56 11.60
C GLY A 715 47.16 -19.20 11.66
N THR A 716 47.30 -20.50 11.38
CA THR A 716 48.57 -21.21 11.53
C THR A 716 49.64 -20.62 10.60
N LEU A 717 50.71 -20.11 11.20
CA LEU A 717 51.89 -19.68 10.47
C LEU A 717 52.63 -20.88 9.90
N SER A 718 53.14 -20.75 8.68
CA SER A 718 54.15 -21.67 8.15
C SER A 718 55.44 -20.91 7.89
N VAL A 719 56.57 -21.55 8.16
CA VAL A 719 57.89 -20.99 7.87
C VAL A 719 58.53 -21.84 6.79
N SER A 720 59.08 -21.18 5.78
CA SER A 720 59.81 -21.82 4.71
C SER A 720 61.09 -21.07 4.44
N LYS A 721 62.07 -21.73 3.83
CA LYS A 721 63.26 -21.04 3.34
C LYS A 721 62.87 -20.09 2.20
N ASN A 722 63.40 -18.87 2.21
CA ASN A 722 63.29 -17.98 1.06
C ASN A 722 64.17 -18.53 -0.09
N SER A 723 63.53 -19.11 -1.11
CA SER A 723 64.22 -19.77 -2.23
C SER A 723 65.07 -18.82 -3.07
N SER A 724 64.79 -17.51 -3.03
CA SER A 724 65.65 -16.50 -3.67
C SER A 724 67.02 -16.36 -3.01
N PHE A 725 67.18 -16.85 -1.77
CA PHE A 725 68.44 -16.89 -1.05
C PHE A 725 69.02 -18.32 -1.04
N GLY A 726 69.90 -18.60 -2.02
CA GLY A 726 70.57 -19.90 -2.15
C GLY A 726 71.46 -20.25 -0.94
N ASN A 727 71.63 -21.56 -0.68
CA ASN A 727 72.49 -22.08 0.38
C ASN A 727 73.91 -21.49 0.26
N LYS A 728 74.49 -21.13 1.40
CA LYS A 728 75.86 -20.61 1.47
C LYS A 728 76.81 -21.76 1.76
N ILE A 729 77.73 -22.01 0.83
CA ILE A 729 78.72 -23.10 0.84
C ILE A 729 80.08 -22.49 0.51
N SER A 730 81.16 -23.27 0.59
CA SER A 730 82.51 -22.78 0.24
C SER A 730 82.62 -22.18 -1.17
N THR A 731 81.84 -22.70 -2.13
CA THR A 731 81.80 -22.19 -3.52
C THR A 731 80.79 -21.05 -3.74
N ASN A 732 80.01 -20.70 -2.71
CA ASN A 732 79.05 -19.59 -2.70
C ASN A 732 79.01 -18.97 -1.28
N PRO A 733 80.11 -18.32 -0.84
CA PRO A 733 80.25 -17.89 0.54
C PRO A 733 79.27 -16.77 0.89
N THR A 734 78.93 -16.66 2.17
CA THR A 734 78.01 -15.63 2.65
C THR A 734 78.64 -14.24 2.72
N GLY A 735 79.97 -14.16 2.89
CA GLY A 735 80.75 -12.93 2.99
C GLY A 735 82.23 -13.22 3.20
N THR A 736 83.03 -12.19 3.47
CA THR A 736 84.47 -12.30 3.78
C THR A 736 84.73 -12.28 5.28
N VAL A 737 85.88 -12.79 5.72
CA VAL A 737 86.35 -12.63 7.10
C VAL A 737 86.33 -11.14 7.50
N ASN A 738 85.87 -10.83 8.72
CA ASN A 738 85.62 -9.47 9.23
C ASN A 738 84.50 -8.69 8.50
N GLY A 739 83.72 -9.34 7.63
CA GLY A 739 82.55 -8.71 7.02
C GLY A 739 81.49 -8.41 8.07
N ALA A 740 81.07 -7.14 8.16
CA ALA A 740 80.01 -6.70 9.05
C ALA A 740 78.65 -6.68 8.36
N GLY A 741 77.58 -6.98 9.09
CA GLY A 741 76.20 -6.89 8.61
C GLY A 741 75.88 -7.81 7.43
N VAL A 742 76.50 -8.98 7.38
CA VAL A 742 76.35 -9.94 6.28
C VAL A 742 75.06 -10.73 6.45
N LYS A 743 74.22 -10.79 5.41
CA LYS A 743 73.05 -11.69 5.38
C LYS A 743 73.52 -13.13 5.25
N ILE A 744 73.16 -13.95 6.24
CA ILE A 744 73.55 -15.37 6.36
C ILE A 744 72.37 -16.34 6.19
N GLY A 745 71.14 -15.85 6.30
CA GLY A 745 69.90 -16.64 6.12
C GLY A 745 68.74 -15.76 5.69
N SER A 746 67.72 -16.38 5.09
CA SER A 746 66.47 -15.70 4.72
C SER A 746 65.31 -16.70 4.71
N PHE A 747 64.23 -16.34 5.40
CA PHE A 747 63.06 -17.19 5.62
C PHE A 747 61.79 -16.42 5.25
N VAL A 748 60.78 -17.13 4.79
CA VAL A 748 59.43 -16.58 4.54
C VAL A 748 58.50 -17.19 5.58
N VAL A 749 57.90 -16.33 6.40
CA VAL A 749 56.82 -16.66 7.32
C VAL A 749 55.50 -16.34 6.61
N ASN A 750 54.73 -17.36 6.24
CA ASN A 750 53.44 -17.18 5.59
C ASN A 750 52.33 -17.13 6.63
N GLY A 751 51.52 -16.07 6.58
CA GLY A 751 50.27 -15.93 7.33
C GLY A 751 49.26 -17.00 6.93
N GLY A 752 48.55 -17.56 7.90
CA GLY A 752 47.44 -18.48 7.64
C GLY A 752 46.31 -17.79 6.84
N ALA A 753 45.40 -18.57 6.25
CA ALA A 753 44.34 -18.01 5.41
C ALA A 753 43.12 -17.48 6.21
N GLY A 754 43.09 -17.69 7.53
CA GLY A 754 41.92 -17.42 8.37
C GLY A 754 41.97 -16.14 9.19
N GLU A 755 43.12 -15.75 9.72
CA GLU A 755 43.29 -14.58 10.60
C GLU A 755 44.74 -14.07 10.59
N ASP A 756 44.92 -12.84 11.06
CA ASP A 756 46.23 -12.25 11.32
C ASP A 756 46.93 -13.00 12.46
N ALA A 757 48.24 -13.18 12.36
CA ALA A 757 49.04 -13.79 13.42
C ALA A 757 50.01 -12.78 14.03
N GLU A 758 50.02 -12.69 15.36
CA GLU A 758 51.01 -11.90 16.09
C GLU A 758 52.24 -12.75 16.44
N VAL A 759 53.42 -12.29 16.06
CA VAL A 759 54.69 -12.95 16.39
C VAL A 759 55.44 -12.09 17.40
N SER A 760 55.54 -12.62 18.61
CA SER A 760 56.26 -12.00 19.74
C SER A 760 57.67 -12.56 19.92
N GLN A 761 57.99 -13.67 19.27
CA GLN A 761 59.28 -14.33 19.39
C GLN A 761 59.63 -15.10 18.12
N ILE A 762 60.89 -15.01 17.69
CA ILE A 762 61.45 -15.83 16.61
C ILE A 762 62.69 -16.54 17.14
N ALA A 763 62.75 -17.85 16.94
CA ALA A 763 63.93 -18.65 17.26
C ALA A 763 64.64 -19.07 15.98
N VAL A 764 65.95 -18.80 15.90
CA VAL A 764 66.83 -19.29 14.84
C VAL A 764 67.64 -20.44 15.38
N VAL A 765 67.60 -21.60 14.72
CA VAL A 765 68.23 -22.82 15.21
C VAL A 765 69.46 -23.17 14.39
N ASP A 766 70.58 -23.49 15.04
CA ASP A 766 71.77 -24.03 14.42
C ASP A 766 71.49 -25.51 14.04
N VAL A 767 71.23 -25.79 12.77
CA VAL A 767 70.96 -27.16 12.26
C VAL A 767 72.17 -27.74 11.52
N SER A 768 72.44 -29.04 11.73
CA SER A 768 73.41 -29.82 10.96
C SER A 768 72.72 -30.58 9.82
N ALA A 769 73.36 -30.66 8.66
CA ALA A 769 72.88 -31.52 7.58
C ALA A 769 73.21 -32.99 7.93
N GLY A 770 72.22 -33.75 8.39
CA GLY A 770 72.31 -35.20 8.58
C GLY A 770 73.18 -35.63 9.77
N GLU A 771 72.58 -35.68 10.96
CA GLU A 771 72.91 -36.51 12.14
C GLU A 771 74.28 -37.24 12.10
N THR A 772 75.36 -36.55 12.46
CA THR A 772 76.49 -37.12 13.23
C THR A 772 77.31 -35.97 13.84
N ALA A 773 77.63 -36.08 15.14
CA ALA A 773 77.97 -34.98 16.03
C ALA A 773 79.29 -34.21 15.74
N SER A 774 79.98 -34.43 14.63
CA SER A 774 81.34 -33.91 14.40
C SER A 774 81.48 -32.65 13.55
N THR A 775 80.41 -32.09 12.97
CA THR A 775 80.50 -30.85 12.15
C THR A 775 79.33 -29.85 12.33
N HIS A 776 78.98 -29.55 13.59
CA HIS A 776 77.97 -28.52 13.86
C HIS A 776 78.50 -27.11 13.50
N TYR A 777 77.75 -26.37 12.67
CA TYR A 777 77.96 -24.94 12.49
C TYR A 777 77.45 -24.21 13.72
N ASN A 778 78.35 -23.96 14.66
CA ASN A 778 78.03 -23.21 15.87
C ASN A 778 78.16 -21.71 15.56
N ALA A 779 77.03 -20.99 15.58
CA ALA A 779 77.02 -19.56 15.28
C ALA A 779 78.00 -18.77 16.17
N SER A 780 78.19 -19.19 17.43
CA SER A 780 79.11 -18.51 18.37
C SER A 780 80.58 -18.58 17.97
N LEU A 781 81.00 -19.56 17.16
CA LEU A 781 82.38 -19.73 16.74
C LEU A 781 82.76 -18.77 15.60
N TYR A 782 81.81 -18.52 14.69
CA TYR A 782 82.07 -17.85 13.41
C TYR A 782 81.37 -16.49 13.28
N LEU A 783 80.33 -16.26 14.08
CA LEU A 783 79.45 -15.11 13.98
C LEU A 783 79.40 -14.35 15.30
N GLN A 784 79.17 -13.04 15.20
CA GLN A 784 78.81 -12.16 16.31
C GLN A 784 77.75 -11.17 15.84
N ASN A 785 77.10 -10.48 16.79
CA ASN A 785 76.10 -9.45 16.49
C ASN A 785 74.98 -9.97 15.56
N LEU A 786 74.40 -11.12 15.87
CA LEU A 786 73.31 -11.73 15.11
C LEU A 786 72.03 -10.89 15.24
N LYS A 787 71.35 -10.64 14.12
CA LYS A 787 70.16 -9.80 13.99
C LYS A 787 69.13 -10.46 13.09
N LEU A 788 67.87 -10.20 13.38
CA LEU A 788 66.78 -10.43 12.45
C LEU A 788 66.40 -9.13 11.78
N MET A 789 66.14 -9.18 10.47
CA MET A 789 65.79 -8.02 9.66
C MET A 789 64.58 -8.35 8.79
N HIS A 790 63.66 -7.39 8.62
CA HIS A 790 62.64 -7.38 7.59
C HIS A 790 62.85 -6.13 6.73
N GLY A 791 63.39 -6.31 5.52
CA GLY A 791 63.88 -5.18 4.71
C GLY A 791 64.96 -4.40 5.46
N ALA A 792 64.72 -3.11 5.73
CA ALA A 792 65.62 -2.26 6.52
C ALA A 792 65.33 -2.26 8.03
N THR A 793 64.23 -2.88 8.46
CA THR A 793 63.76 -2.85 9.85
C THR A 793 64.37 -4.00 10.64
N GLN A 794 65.04 -3.70 11.76
CA GLN A 794 65.53 -4.73 12.68
C GLN A 794 64.40 -5.29 13.54
N LEU A 795 64.33 -6.61 13.69
CA LEU A 795 63.36 -7.31 14.53
C LEU A 795 64.06 -7.76 15.83
N GLY A 796 63.60 -7.22 16.96
CA GLY A 796 64.17 -7.52 18.27
C GLY A 796 65.57 -6.95 18.50
N ALA A 797 66.15 -7.32 19.64
CA ALA A 797 67.50 -6.87 20.04
C ALA A 797 68.59 -7.65 19.29
N VAL A 798 69.76 -7.01 19.14
CA VAL A 798 70.96 -7.67 18.60
C VAL A 798 71.45 -8.71 19.60
N LEU A 799 71.71 -9.93 19.13
CA LEU A 799 72.38 -10.96 19.91
C LEU A 799 73.90 -10.85 19.70
N SER A 800 74.56 -10.06 20.56
CA SER A 800 75.99 -9.74 20.41
C SER A 800 76.89 -10.97 20.41
N ASN A 801 76.58 -11.94 21.28
CA ASN A 801 77.29 -13.20 21.41
C ASN A 801 76.28 -14.36 21.32
N PRO A 802 76.13 -15.00 20.15
CA PRO A 802 75.35 -16.23 20.04
C PRO A 802 75.85 -17.28 21.04
N ALA A 803 74.96 -18.07 21.62
CA ALA A 803 75.31 -18.97 22.72
C ALA A 803 76.26 -20.11 22.27
N SER A 804 77.25 -20.45 23.09
CA SER A 804 78.22 -21.51 22.82
C SER A 804 77.98 -22.76 23.71
N GLY A 805 77.43 -23.83 23.13
CA GLY A 805 77.44 -25.17 23.70
C GLY A 805 78.25 -26.11 22.81
N ALA A 806 79.17 -26.87 23.39
CA ALA A 806 79.89 -27.91 22.65
C ALA A 806 78.97 -29.13 22.48
N SER A 807 78.53 -29.39 21.25
CA SER A 807 77.85 -30.61 20.79
C SER A 807 76.31 -30.72 20.87
N ALA A 808 75.54 -29.62 20.83
CA ALA A 808 74.08 -29.71 20.64
C ALA A 808 73.55 -28.65 19.67
N VAL A 809 72.39 -28.93 19.05
CA VAL A 809 71.58 -27.97 18.28
C VAL A 809 71.22 -26.79 19.18
N GLN A 810 71.66 -25.58 18.81
CA GLN A 810 71.45 -24.36 19.61
C GLN A 810 70.31 -23.54 19.03
N SER A 811 69.43 -23.03 19.90
CA SER A 811 68.37 -22.11 19.52
C SER A 811 68.71 -20.69 19.99
N HIS A 812 68.66 -19.73 19.06
CA HIS A 812 68.93 -18.31 19.27
C HIS A 812 67.61 -17.54 19.20
N THR A 813 67.10 -17.15 20.36
CA THR A 813 65.76 -16.56 20.49
C THR A 813 65.80 -15.04 20.46
N PHE A 814 64.96 -14.45 19.61
CA PHE A 814 64.73 -13.02 19.48
C PHE A 814 63.35 -12.69 20.00
N ASN A 815 63.27 -11.92 21.08
CA ASN A 815 62.02 -11.34 21.56
C ASN A 815 61.71 -10.09 20.74
N ILE A 816 60.54 -10.07 20.11
CA ILE A 816 60.13 -9.03 19.17
C ILE A 816 59.19 -8.06 19.90
N SER A 817 59.62 -6.80 20.04
CA SER A 817 58.84 -5.75 20.68
C SER A 817 59.02 -4.42 19.92
N PRO A 818 57.93 -3.79 19.44
CA PRO A 818 56.55 -4.30 19.44
C PRO A 818 56.40 -5.60 18.64
N VAL A 819 55.39 -6.42 18.95
CA VAL A 819 55.09 -7.66 18.20
C VAL A 819 54.83 -7.33 16.72
N ILE A 820 55.19 -8.25 15.83
CA ILE A 820 54.86 -8.10 14.40
C ILE A 820 53.52 -8.77 14.12
N THR A 821 52.68 -8.14 13.29
CA THR A 821 51.43 -8.71 12.79
C THR A 821 51.66 -9.18 11.36
N ILE A 822 51.53 -10.48 11.12
CA ILE A 822 51.54 -11.08 9.78
C ILE A 822 50.07 -11.25 9.37
N LYS A 823 49.65 -10.53 8.32
CA LYS A 823 48.27 -10.56 7.85
C LYS A 823 47.89 -11.91 7.28
N ALA A 824 46.60 -12.25 7.32
CA ALA A 824 46.11 -13.47 6.70
C ALA A 824 46.53 -13.56 5.22
N GLY A 825 47.20 -14.65 4.83
CA GLY A 825 47.75 -14.86 3.49
C GLY A 825 48.98 -14.02 3.12
N GLU A 826 49.52 -13.21 4.04
CA GLU A 826 50.74 -12.42 3.81
C GLU A 826 51.99 -13.30 3.79
N GLN A 827 52.98 -12.92 2.97
CA GLN A 827 54.34 -13.46 3.06
C GLN A 827 55.26 -12.45 3.76
N TYR A 828 55.75 -12.81 4.93
CA TYR A 828 56.63 -11.95 5.73
C TYR A 828 58.07 -12.49 5.71
N VAL A 829 58.97 -11.79 5.01
CA VAL A 829 60.37 -12.22 4.86
C VAL A 829 61.19 -11.80 6.09
N VAL A 830 61.88 -12.76 6.71
CA VAL A 830 62.82 -12.55 7.82
C VAL A 830 64.22 -12.95 7.39
N ASP A 831 65.10 -11.97 7.28
CA ASP A 831 66.51 -12.14 7.00
C ASP A 831 67.31 -12.28 8.31
N VAL A 832 68.29 -13.18 8.32
CA VAL A 832 69.24 -13.35 9.41
C VAL A 832 70.56 -12.69 8.99
N VAL A 833 71.05 -11.76 9.80
CA VAL A 833 72.24 -10.94 9.52
C VAL A 833 73.23 -11.04 10.68
N ALA A 834 74.52 -11.14 10.40
CA ALA A 834 75.57 -11.20 11.42
C ALA A 834 76.89 -10.62 10.93
N ASP A 835 77.83 -10.38 11.86
CA ASP A 835 79.21 -10.07 11.56
C ASP A 835 80.06 -11.36 11.57
N ILE A 836 80.94 -11.51 10.59
CA ILE A 836 81.84 -12.67 10.45
C ILE A 836 83.12 -12.43 11.25
N LYS A 837 83.44 -13.30 12.22
CA LYS A 837 84.63 -13.19 13.08
C LYS A 837 85.94 -13.40 12.31
N SER A 838 87.03 -12.86 12.84
CA SER A 838 88.38 -12.95 12.25
C SER A 838 88.98 -14.36 12.20
N ASN A 839 88.51 -15.28 13.03
CA ASN A 839 88.93 -16.68 13.12
C ASN A 839 88.09 -17.64 12.25
N SER A 840 87.24 -17.11 11.37
CA SER A 840 86.31 -17.91 10.55
C SER A 840 87.00 -18.54 9.34
N GLN A 841 87.73 -19.64 9.53
CA GLN A 841 88.12 -20.53 8.44
C GLN A 841 87.52 -21.92 8.64
N THR A 842 86.45 -22.24 7.93
CA THR A 842 86.04 -23.63 7.70
C THR A 842 85.76 -23.89 6.22
N ALA A 843 86.31 -25.01 5.76
CA ALA A 843 86.16 -25.53 4.42
C ALA A 843 84.81 -26.25 4.23
N ALA A 844 84.26 -26.08 3.03
CA ALA A 844 83.53 -27.07 2.23
C ALA A 844 82.19 -27.70 2.68
N SER A 845 81.45 -27.17 3.65
CA SER A 845 80.06 -27.61 3.91
C SER A 845 79.03 -26.47 3.92
N PRO A 846 77.74 -26.76 3.68
CA PRO A 846 76.68 -25.75 3.68
C PRO A 846 76.48 -25.16 5.08
N ILE A 847 76.56 -23.83 5.18
CA ILE A 847 76.27 -23.05 6.39
C ILE A 847 74.78 -23.14 6.76
N VAL A 848 73.91 -23.48 5.81
CA VAL A 848 72.47 -23.57 6.04
C VAL A 848 71.87 -24.68 5.18
N ASN A 849 71.35 -25.72 5.81
CA ASN A 849 70.37 -26.65 5.24
C ASN A 849 69.22 -26.72 6.26
N PHE A 850 68.05 -26.21 5.89
CA PHE A 850 66.79 -26.46 6.58
C PHE A 850 65.91 -27.31 5.68
#